data_AF-A0A4Z1CTX6-F1
#
_entry.id   AF-A0A4Z1CTX6-F1
#
_cell.length_a   1.000
_cell.length_b   1.000
_cell.length_c   1.000
_cell.angle_alpha   90.00
_cell.angle_beta   90.00
_cell.angle_gamma   90.00
#
_symmetry.space_group_name_H-M   'P 1'
#
loop_
_entity.id
_entity.type
_entity.pdbx_description
1 polymer ?
#
loop_
_entity_poly.entity_id
_entity_poly.type
_entity_poly.pdbx_seq_one_letter_code
_entity_poly.pdbx_strand_id
1 'polypeptide(L)'
;MQPSASTFVRIPPVAGELTGSWFRRTAAPYGLPAQDLLRGILGGTHRVQVTGTPGTGLELFLNTPARTALIRSTGHHLHQLTRLLPALAARHERVTDDENLRAAWYMPGEAWVGACPPCTGRAGWPVLVYPGTAGHVCRRHRRWLLAHPGRPASIPLETLPEVLTAHRHHSVLARSRPDAADVVALAAAVVWSWQVQGWRSEPVWQDRVRRLAAVMGSVPTAVVPHALVSYPETIAVARLLGAPRWQQRLRETAAVEGAGAATALLLGEISRRAGRPWLADWLTACTRTRPRTAAQADPLNGWLRRLTAADGTGSDGLWTLHRAAVRPTEYGDRASFLTDRRSRSICEEAGAVFLTGGWEPVPAPAARACALPVTSPPSRQCRLVGLLGDSPVVPISDLKELCLMWLSLQAAHQRLADLTHHTTVPAYLDHVNRYTFAAASHVLIGDTAVPGYKYRQQWRFLDRDIQKAGKRLAGIAIDPGDLVNAGLEASEPHTWRSRVWQWISQATYESELPQMQGPDVLSKDFAGQQLPEAFTRRTIASTRPLPLMVWSGKEWLVPRAYAAVLDRAEEVEASLAAQDDVCSGCGTPAGREQWRSSSASGFVVLCPSCAAHASRPYTGHLRGRQYTKGFAKRSPAEVFLCRMCPEPRRALYWDHCHSHGLLRGPLCVKCNNSEGAHRFIDRPGGVEHLLQCTDCRAQRTLPLQHHSDIVRRLAVFEPHAACTHELSWRWFYAEDDGSVVARFRCYQHQPELAWSVTVPSDEVKLLVRRFIDEAIGSGL
;
A
#
# COMPACT_ATOMS: atom_id res chain seq x y z
N MET A 1 14.35 -57.92 16.13
CA MET A 1 13.21 -57.47 15.29
C MET A 1 13.77 -56.57 14.20
N GLN A 2 13.40 -56.79 12.94
CA GLN A 2 13.62 -55.78 11.89
C GLN A 2 12.61 -54.64 12.09
N PRO A 3 12.97 -53.36 11.85
CA PRO A 3 11.98 -52.29 11.81
C PRO A 3 11.05 -52.53 10.61
N SER A 4 9.75 -52.69 10.87
CA SER A 4 8.74 -52.82 9.83
C SER A 4 8.79 -51.60 8.90
N ALA A 5 8.97 -51.81 7.60
CA ALA A 5 9.02 -50.73 6.62
C ALA A 5 7.71 -49.95 6.62
N SER A 6 7.71 -48.77 7.24
CA SER A 6 6.54 -47.90 7.34
C SER A 6 6.10 -47.48 5.94
N THR A 7 4.96 -48.02 5.51
CA THR A 7 4.51 -47.93 4.13
C THR A 7 4.17 -46.48 3.81
N PHE A 8 5.09 -45.79 3.13
CA PHE A 8 4.94 -44.37 2.84
C PHE A 8 3.65 -44.12 2.04
N VAL A 9 2.79 -43.23 2.52
CA VAL A 9 1.60 -42.79 1.79
C VAL A 9 2.05 -42.13 0.48
N ARG A 10 1.92 -42.88 -0.62
CA ARG A 10 2.43 -42.49 -1.95
C ARG A 10 1.59 -41.39 -2.57
N ILE A 11 1.81 -40.15 -2.12
CA ILE A 11 1.27 -38.96 -2.77
C ILE A 11 2.11 -38.68 -4.03
N PRO A 12 1.52 -38.75 -5.25
CA PRO A 12 2.27 -38.48 -6.47
C PRO A 12 2.60 -36.98 -6.58
N PRO A 13 3.83 -36.64 -7.00
CA PRO A 13 4.18 -35.28 -7.39
C PRO A 13 3.51 -34.92 -8.73
N VAL A 14 3.16 -33.65 -8.89
CA VAL A 14 2.62 -33.09 -10.14
C VAL A 14 3.78 -32.59 -11.00
N ALA A 15 3.64 -32.60 -12.33
CA ALA A 15 4.69 -32.12 -13.23
C ALA A 15 4.93 -30.61 -13.04
N GLY A 16 6.19 -30.24 -12.78
CA GLY A 16 6.61 -28.87 -12.46
C GLY A 16 6.34 -28.46 -11.02
N GLU A 17 5.98 -29.38 -10.12
CA GLU A 17 5.71 -29.07 -8.72
C GLU A 17 6.97 -28.66 -7.95
N LEU A 18 6.80 -27.70 -7.02
CA LEU A 18 7.85 -27.35 -6.07
C LEU A 18 8.14 -28.57 -5.19
N THR A 19 9.41 -28.94 -5.02
CA THR A 19 9.85 -30.06 -4.15
C THR A 19 9.25 -29.93 -2.74
N GLY A 20 9.21 -28.72 -2.19
CA GLY A 20 8.61 -28.37 -0.93
C GLY A 20 7.07 -28.38 -0.92
N SER A 21 6.40 -28.15 -2.07
CA SER A 21 4.95 -28.37 -2.20
C SER A 21 4.62 -29.84 -2.06
N TRP A 22 5.28 -30.68 -2.85
CA TRP A 22 5.13 -32.14 -2.78
C TRP A 22 5.46 -32.66 -1.37
N PHE A 23 6.57 -32.20 -0.79
CA PHE A 23 6.99 -32.64 0.54
C PHE A 23 5.99 -32.26 1.65
N ARG A 24 5.44 -31.03 1.62
CA ARG A 24 4.37 -30.61 2.55
C ARG A 24 3.10 -31.45 2.38
N ARG A 25 2.72 -31.78 1.14
CA ARG A 25 1.60 -32.68 0.86
C ARG A 25 1.85 -34.07 1.43
N THR A 26 3.04 -34.65 1.21
CA THR A 26 3.44 -35.96 1.73
C THR A 26 3.49 -36.02 3.26
N ALA A 27 3.77 -34.91 3.95
CA ALA A 27 3.72 -34.85 5.43
C ALA A 27 2.30 -34.82 6.02
N ALA A 28 1.34 -34.22 5.30
CA ALA A 28 0.00 -33.95 5.85
C ALA A 28 -0.80 -35.19 6.29
N PRO A 29 -0.80 -36.35 5.58
CA PRO A 29 -1.49 -37.58 6.02
C PRO A 29 -1.04 -38.11 7.38
N TYR A 30 0.19 -37.82 7.81
CA TYR A 30 0.72 -38.27 9.10
C TYR A 30 0.45 -37.29 10.25
N GLY A 31 -0.15 -36.12 9.97
CA GLY A 31 -0.26 -35.01 10.93
C GLY A 31 1.09 -34.36 11.31
N LEU A 32 2.18 -34.69 10.59
CA LEU A 32 3.52 -34.23 10.92
C LEU A 32 3.87 -32.89 10.26
N PRO A 33 4.62 -32.01 10.94
CA PRO A 33 5.28 -30.88 10.28
C PRO A 33 6.25 -31.36 9.21
N ALA A 34 6.30 -30.65 8.07
CA ALA A 34 7.22 -30.98 6.97
C ALA A 34 8.71 -30.93 7.37
N GLN A 35 9.07 -30.20 8.44
CA GLN A 35 10.44 -30.20 8.97
C GLN A 35 10.81 -31.54 9.63
N ASP A 36 9.83 -32.17 10.28
CA ASP A 36 10.08 -33.34 11.13
C ASP A 36 9.95 -34.64 10.32
N LEU A 37 9.07 -34.68 9.31
CA LEU A 37 9.14 -35.70 8.26
C LEU A 37 10.50 -35.63 7.51
N LEU A 38 11.00 -34.43 7.21
CA LEU A 38 12.30 -34.25 6.55
C LEU A 38 13.46 -34.75 7.43
N ARG A 39 13.46 -34.41 8.73
CA ARG A 39 14.44 -34.94 9.69
C ARG A 39 14.32 -36.45 9.89
N GLY A 40 13.12 -37.02 9.83
CA GLY A 40 12.90 -38.47 9.88
C GLY A 40 13.47 -39.19 8.65
N ILE A 41 13.23 -38.66 7.44
CA ILE A 41 13.79 -39.19 6.19
C ILE A 41 15.32 -39.08 6.14
N LEU A 42 15.88 -37.97 6.64
CA LEU A 42 17.32 -37.77 6.73
C LEU A 42 17.95 -38.42 7.98
N GLY A 43 17.16 -39.07 8.84
CA GLY A 43 17.63 -39.68 10.08
C GLY A 43 18.53 -40.88 9.82
N GLY A 44 19.77 -40.84 10.32
CA GLY A 44 20.74 -41.90 10.15
C GLY A 44 22.05 -41.61 10.89
N THR A 45 23.12 -42.32 10.52
CA THR A 45 24.46 -42.19 11.12
C THR A 45 25.19 -40.88 10.79
N HIS A 46 24.71 -40.12 9.79
CA HIS A 46 25.34 -38.88 9.34
C HIS A 46 24.70 -37.64 9.98
N ARG A 47 25.50 -36.60 10.20
CA ARG A 47 25.03 -35.33 10.78
C ARG A 47 24.10 -34.60 9.81
N VAL A 48 22.82 -34.53 10.16
CA VAL A 48 21.80 -33.78 9.41
C VAL A 48 21.91 -32.28 9.70
N GLN A 49 21.89 -31.45 8.66
CA GLN A 49 21.80 -30.00 8.77
C GLN A 49 20.63 -29.50 7.93
N VAL A 50 19.61 -28.93 8.58
CA VAL A 50 18.44 -28.33 7.89
C VAL A 50 18.37 -26.84 8.21
N THR A 51 18.51 -26.00 7.19
CA THR A 51 18.48 -24.53 7.30
C THR A 51 17.10 -23.98 6.93
N GLY A 52 16.61 -23.01 7.69
CA GLY A 52 15.27 -22.44 7.50
C GLY A 52 14.14 -23.35 7.97
N THR A 53 12.92 -22.83 7.85
CA THR A 53 11.68 -23.46 8.34
C THR A 53 10.72 -23.63 7.16
N PRO A 54 9.98 -24.76 7.02
CA PRO A 54 9.02 -24.92 5.96
C PRO A 54 7.89 -23.88 6.04
N GLY A 55 7.59 -23.23 4.92
CA GLY A 55 6.51 -22.27 4.77
C GLY A 55 5.93 -22.33 3.36
N THR A 56 4.67 -21.96 3.18
CA THR A 56 4.02 -22.01 1.86
C THR A 56 4.69 -21.04 0.90
N GLY A 57 5.03 -21.51 -0.30
CA GLY A 57 5.83 -20.74 -1.28
C GLY A 57 7.35 -20.87 -1.11
N LEU A 58 7.84 -21.41 0.02
CA LEU A 58 9.24 -21.82 0.14
C LEU A 58 9.46 -23.16 -0.56
N GLU A 59 10.59 -23.25 -1.25
CA GLU A 59 11.10 -24.44 -1.92
C GLU A 59 12.10 -25.19 -1.01
N LEU A 60 12.17 -26.52 -1.19
CA LEU A 60 13.07 -27.42 -0.49
C LEU A 60 14.25 -27.79 -1.41
N PHE A 61 15.45 -27.30 -1.08
CA PHE A 61 16.69 -27.65 -1.75
C PHE A 61 17.46 -28.70 -0.94
N LEU A 62 18.09 -29.65 -1.62
CA LEU A 62 18.75 -30.82 -1.02
C LEU A 62 20.11 -31.06 -1.68
N ASN A 63 21.14 -31.39 -0.89
CA ASN A 63 22.41 -31.86 -1.44
C ASN A 63 22.33 -33.32 -1.93
N THR A 64 23.36 -33.82 -2.59
CA THR A 64 23.35 -35.13 -3.26
C THR A 64 23.16 -36.31 -2.29
N PRO A 65 23.80 -36.35 -1.10
CA PRO A 65 23.45 -37.32 -0.07
C PRO A 65 21.99 -37.22 0.42
N ALA A 66 21.47 -36.01 0.66
CA ALA A 66 20.10 -35.81 1.13
C ALA A 66 19.05 -36.22 0.07
N ARG A 67 19.31 -35.99 -1.22
CA ARG A 67 18.50 -36.52 -2.33
C ARG A 67 18.49 -38.05 -2.33
N THR A 68 19.66 -38.68 -2.18
CA THR A 68 19.80 -40.15 -2.13
C THR A 68 19.13 -40.77 -0.89
N ALA A 69 19.08 -40.07 0.25
CA ALA A 69 18.26 -40.48 1.39
C ALA A 69 16.76 -40.43 1.06
N LEU A 70 16.25 -39.28 0.59
CA LEU A 70 14.85 -39.09 0.20
C LEU A 70 14.34 -40.13 -0.80
N ILE A 71 15.16 -40.48 -1.79
CA ILE A 71 14.88 -41.50 -2.80
C ILE A 71 14.71 -42.88 -2.16
N ARG A 72 15.63 -43.29 -1.27
CA ARG A 72 15.55 -44.58 -0.56
C ARG A 72 14.32 -44.65 0.33
N SER A 73 13.99 -43.59 1.08
CA SER A 73 12.83 -43.57 1.98
C SER A 73 11.48 -43.51 1.28
N THR A 74 11.39 -42.96 0.06
CA THR A 74 10.12 -42.84 -0.69
C THR A 74 9.90 -43.94 -1.73
N GLY A 75 10.95 -44.66 -2.13
CA GLY A 75 10.86 -45.77 -3.08
C GLY A 75 10.52 -45.33 -4.52
N HIS A 76 10.83 -44.09 -4.88
CA HIS A 76 10.74 -43.56 -6.24
C HIS A 76 12.13 -43.46 -6.88
N HIS A 77 12.24 -43.69 -8.20
CA HIS A 77 13.52 -43.50 -8.90
C HIS A 77 13.86 -42.00 -9.07
N LEU A 78 15.15 -41.64 -8.87
CA LEU A 78 15.67 -40.27 -9.03
C LEU A 78 15.14 -39.58 -10.29
N HIS A 79 15.33 -40.20 -11.45
CA HIS A 79 14.93 -39.68 -12.76
C HIS A 79 13.42 -39.45 -12.91
N GLN A 80 12.58 -40.22 -12.21
CA GLN A 80 11.13 -40.03 -12.22
C GLN A 80 10.73 -38.80 -11.38
N LEU A 81 11.39 -38.59 -10.24
CA LEU A 81 11.14 -37.41 -9.39
C LEU A 81 11.70 -36.13 -10.01
N THR A 82 12.95 -36.11 -10.49
CA THR A 82 13.58 -34.89 -11.04
C THR A 82 12.87 -34.36 -12.29
N ARG A 83 12.24 -35.23 -13.09
CA ARG A 83 11.40 -34.84 -14.22
C ARG A 83 10.08 -34.17 -13.81
N LEU A 84 9.65 -34.35 -12.56
CA LEU A 84 8.40 -33.78 -12.02
C LEU A 84 8.66 -32.62 -11.03
N LEU A 85 9.81 -32.63 -10.34
CA LEU A 85 10.23 -31.69 -9.31
C LEU A 85 11.54 -30.98 -9.73
N PRO A 86 11.47 -29.82 -10.41
CA PRO A 86 12.66 -29.20 -11.03
C PRO A 86 13.79 -28.88 -10.04
N ALA A 87 13.45 -28.35 -8.86
CA ALA A 87 14.43 -28.01 -7.83
C ALA A 87 15.13 -29.24 -7.21
N LEU A 88 14.62 -30.45 -7.41
CA LEU A 88 15.31 -31.68 -7.01
C LEU A 88 16.47 -32.02 -7.96
N ALA A 89 16.42 -31.57 -9.22
CA ALA A 89 17.52 -31.72 -10.16
C ALA A 89 18.63 -30.69 -9.89
N ALA A 90 18.23 -29.43 -9.69
CA ALA A 90 19.14 -28.31 -9.45
C ALA A 90 20.00 -28.47 -8.19
N ARG A 91 21.19 -27.86 -8.21
CA ARG A 91 21.93 -27.49 -6.99
C ARG A 91 21.59 -26.04 -6.65
N HIS A 92 21.52 -25.72 -5.36
CA HIS A 92 21.30 -24.36 -4.89
C HIS A 92 22.57 -23.86 -4.20
N GLU A 93 23.07 -22.67 -4.56
CA GLU A 93 24.36 -22.13 -4.11
C GLU A 93 24.58 -22.19 -2.60
N ARG A 94 23.54 -21.91 -1.81
CA ARG A 94 23.55 -21.93 -0.34
C ARG A 94 23.39 -23.34 0.28
N VAL A 95 23.56 -24.40 -0.50
CA VAL A 95 23.46 -25.81 -0.07
C VAL A 95 24.66 -26.57 -0.62
N THR A 96 25.74 -26.60 0.17
CA THR A 96 27.00 -27.28 -0.15
C THR A 96 26.79 -28.76 -0.46
N ASP A 97 27.51 -29.29 -1.44
CA ASP A 97 27.56 -30.73 -1.73
C ASP A 97 28.79 -31.34 -1.02
N ASP A 98 28.58 -31.85 0.19
CA ASP A 98 29.55 -32.54 1.04
C ASP A 98 28.91 -33.83 1.60
N GLU A 99 29.65 -34.59 2.42
CA GLU A 99 29.17 -35.87 2.98
C GLU A 99 28.05 -35.73 4.03
N ASN A 100 27.74 -34.51 4.49
CA ASN A 100 26.68 -34.26 5.46
C ASN A 100 25.31 -34.30 4.77
N LEU A 101 24.25 -34.68 5.48
CA LEU A 101 22.89 -34.65 4.95
C LEU A 101 22.34 -33.22 5.06
N ARG A 102 22.41 -32.44 3.96
CA ARG A 102 22.01 -31.02 3.95
C ARG A 102 20.70 -30.77 3.22
N ALA A 103 19.84 -30.00 3.86
CA ALA A 103 18.59 -29.49 3.31
C ALA A 103 18.40 -28.00 3.64
N ALA A 104 17.69 -27.26 2.81
CA ALA A 104 17.33 -25.89 3.12
C ALA A 104 15.95 -25.47 2.55
N TRP A 105 15.23 -24.67 3.33
CA TRP A 105 13.98 -24.03 2.93
C TRP A 105 14.27 -22.56 2.57
N TYR A 106 14.19 -22.23 1.28
CA TYR A 106 14.42 -20.87 0.78
C TYR A 106 13.31 -20.43 -0.17
N MET A 107 13.22 -19.12 -0.45
CA MET A 107 12.43 -18.63 -1.58
C MET A 107 13.04 -19.19 -2.87
N PRO A 108 12.25 -19.75 -3.81
CA PRO A 108 12.77 -20.11 -5.12
C PRO A 108 13.20 -18.86 -5.89
N GLY A 109 14.29 -18.97 -6.65
CA GLY A 109 14.74 -17.90 -7.57
C GLY A 109 13.85 -17.76 -8.80
N GLU A 110 13.12 -18.82 -9.16
CA GLU A 110 12.09 -18.82 -10.19
C GLU A 110 10.69 -18.57 -9.60
N ALA A 111 9.83 -17.93 -10.38
CA ALA A 111 8.45 -17.68 -10.02
C ALA A 111 7.59 -18.97 -10.01
N TRP A 112 6.57 -18.98 -9.15
CA TRP A 112 5.68 -20.13 -8.94
C TRP A 112 4.22 -19.68 -8.85
N VAL A 113 3.29 -20.61 -9.08
CA VAL A 113 1.84 -20.38 -8.98
C VAL A 113 1.14 -21.58 -8.33
N GLY A 114 -0.04 -21.35 -7.76
CA GLY A 114 -0.98 -22.44 -7.48
C GLY A 114 -1.43 -23.11 -8.77
N ALA A 115 -1.31 -24.44 -8.83
CA ALA A 115 -1.81 -25.22 -9.94
C ALA A 115 -3.34 -25.10 -10.07
N CYS A 116 -3.86 -25.30 -11.29
CA CYS A 116 -5.28 -25.10 -11.58
C CYS A 116 -6.17 -26.03 -10.69
N PRO A 117 -7.07 -25.49 -9.85
CA PRO A 117 -7.77 -26.31 -8.86
C PRO A 117 -8.62 -27.45 -9.46
N PRO A 118 -9.33 -27.27 -10.59
CA PRO A 118 -10.00 -28.38 -11.27
C PRO A 118 -9.06 -29.42 -11.91
N CYS A 119 -7.78 -29.10 -12.15
CA CYS A 119 -6.79 -30.12 -12.55
C CYS A 119 -6.28 -30.92 -11.33
N THR A 120 -6.09 -30.28 -10.18
CA THR A 120 -5.42 -30.86 -9.01
C THR A 120 -6.37 -31.23 -7.86
N GLY A 121 -7.68 -31.06 -8.00
CA GLY A 121 -8.66 -31.29 -6.92
C GLY A 121 -8.63 -32.68 -6.28
N ARG A 122 -8.17 -33.71 -7.00
CA ARG A 122 -7.94 -35.06 -6.45
C ARG A 122 -6.73 -35.17 -5.50
N ALA A 123 -5.90 -34.14 -5.39
CA ALA A 123 -4.71 -34.10 -4.53
C ALA A 123 -5.01 -33.69 -3.07
N GLY A 124 -6.24 -33.30 -2.74
CA GLY A 124 -6.70 -32.90 -1.40
C GLY A 124 -6.14 -31.57 -0.86
N TRP A 125 -5.04 -31.08 -1.43
CA TRP A 125 -4.23 -29.99 -0.90
C TRP A 125 -3.77 -29.03 -2.02
N PRO A 126 -3.40 -27.78 -1.70
CA PRO A 126 -2.81 -26.86 -2.67
C PRO A 126 -1.51 -27.43 -3.24
N VAL A 127 -1.42 -27.48 -4.57
CA VAL A 127 -0.21 -27.83 -5.33
C VAL A 127 0.40 -26.53 -5.86
N LEU A 128 1.67 -26.28 -5.58
CA LEU A 128 2.42 -25.15 -6.15
C LEU A 128 3.34 -25.66 -7.26
N VAL A 129 3.33 -25.00 -8.42
CA VAL A 129 4.12 -25.36 -9.59
C VAL A 129 4.94 -24.19 -10.12
N TYR A 130 6.08 -24.49 -10.71
CA TYR A 130 6.76 -23.64 -11.66
C TYR A 130 5.94 -23.62 -12.96
N PRO A 131 5.37 -22.47 -13.38
CA PRO A 131 4.60 -22.39 -14.62
C PRO A 131 5.48 -22.42 -15.87
N GLY A 132 6.78 -22.16 -15.73
CA GLY A 132 7.65 -21.81 -16.86
C GLY A 132 7.17 -20.55 -17.58
N THR A 133 7.78 -20.23 -18.72
CA THR A 133 7.58 -18.97 -19.45
C THR A 133 6.10 -18.65 -19.70
N ALA A 134 5.32 -19.62 -20.19
CA ALA A 134 3.94 -19.40 -20.64
C ALA A 134 2.83 -20.05 -19.77
N GLY A 135 3.15 -20.87 -18.76
CA GLY A 135 2.17 -21.74 -18.08
C GLY A 135 1.19 -21.07 -17.11
N HIS A 136 1.20 -19.74 -17.01
CA HIS A 136 0.32 -18.97 -16.14
C HIS A 136 -1.18 -19.05 -16.48
N VAL A 137 -1.56 -19.70 -17.60
CA VAL A 137 -2.97 -19.93 -17.96
C VAL A 137 -3.23 -21.43 -18.12
N CYS A 138 -4.15 -21.96 -17.31
CA CYS A 138 -4.70 -23.27 -17.56
C CYS A 138 -5.66 -23.22 -18.76
N ARG A 139 -5.17 -23.63 -19.93
CA ARG A 139 -5.96 -23.64 -21.18
C ARG A 139 -7.21 -24.52 -21.10
N ARG A 140 -7.14 -25.65 -20.38
CA ARG A 140 -8.24 -26.63 -20.23
C ARG A 140 -9.46 -26.03 -19.51
N HIS A 141 -9.22 -25.31 -18.42
CA HIS A 141 -10.29 -24.75 -17.58
C HIS A 141 -10.42 -23.22 -17.70
N ARG A 142 -9.71 -22.60 -18.66
CA ARG A 142 -9.71 -21.15 -18.93
C ARG A 142 -9.45 -20.30 -17.68
N ARG A 143 -8.51 -20.70 -16.83
CA ARG A 143 -8.17 -19.96 -15.59
C ARG A 143 -6.75 -19.40 -15.60
N TRP A 144 -6.60 -18.20 -15.09
CA TRP A 144 -5.35 -17.54 -14.75
C TRP A 144 -4.81 -18.05 -13.41
N LEU A 145 -3.55 -18.49 -13.37
CA LEU A 145 -2.91 -19.14 -12.21
C LEU A 145 -2.03 -18.16 -11.42
N LEU A 146 -2.00 -18.33 -10.08
CA LEU A 146 -1.66 -17.24 -9.17
C LEU A 146 -0.78 -17.67 -8.00
N ALA A 147 0.20 -16.84 -7.64
CA ALA A 147 1.07 -17.04 -6.50
C ALA A 147 0.34 -16.67 -5.19
N HIS A 148 -0.24 -17.64 -4.48
CA HIS A 148 -0.89 -17.42 -3.18
C HIS A 148 -0.38 -18.43 -2.12
N PRO A 149 0.25 -17.97 -1.02
CA PRO A 149 0.91 -18.84 -0.03
C PRO A 149 -0.07 -19.48 0.98
N GLY A 150 -1.22 -20.00 0.53
CA GLY A 150 -2.14 -20.72 1.43
C GLY A 150 -3.45 -21.24 0.85
N ARG A 151 -3.87 -20.82 -0.35
CA ARG A 151 -5.10 -21.32 -1.00
C ARG A 151 -4.91 -21.51 -2.51
N PRO A 152 -5.61 -22.46 -3.16
CA PRO A 152 -5.57 -22.62 -4.62
C PRO A 152 -6.32 -21.47 -5.32
N ALA A 153 -5.67 -20.32 -5.49
CA ALA A 153 -6.24 -19.16 -6.15
C ALA A 153 -6.12 -19.25 -7.68
N SER A 154 -7.19 -18.92 -8.41
CA SER A 154 -7.15 -18.75 -9.87
C SER A 154 -8.34 -17.94 -10.37
N ILE A 155 -8.12 -16.99 -11.28
CA ILE A 155 -9.14 -16.11 -11.84
C ILE A 155 -9.77 -16.77 -13.09
N PRO A 156 -11.11 -16.87 -13.19
CA PRO A 156 -11.78 -17.30 -14.42
C PRO A 156 -11.60 -16.27 -15.56
N LEU A 157 -11.40 -16.74 -16.80
CA LEU A 157 -11.12 -15.89 -17.98
C LEU A 157 -12.26 -15.85 -19.00
N GLU A 158 -13.45 -16.35 -18.63
CA GLU A 158 -14.65 -16.38 -19.46
C GLU A 158 -15.03 -14.96 -19.95
N THR A 159 -14.92 -13.95 -19.08
CA THR A 159 -15.15 -12.53 -19.42
C THR A 159 -13.94 -11.85 -20.07
N LEU A 160 -12.82 -12.56 -20.26
CA LEU A 160 -11.51 -12.01 -20.64
C LEU A 160 -10.88 -12.77 -21.83
N PRO A 161 -11.59 -12.94 -22.97
CA PRO A 161 -11.13 -13.74 -24.11
C PRO A 161 -9.85 -13.18 -24.78
N GLU A 162 -9.53 -11.90 -24.58
CA GLU A 162 -8.28 -11.31 -25.06
C GLU A 162 -7.05 -11.92 -24.36
N VAL A 163 -7.15 -12.29 -23.07
CA VAL A 163 -6.09 -12.94 -22.28
C VAL A 163 -5.81 -14.34 -22.80
N LEU A 164 -6.87 -15.09 -23.15
CA LEU A 164 -6.76 -16.42 -23.77
C LEU A 164 -6.08 -16.34 -25.15
N THR A 165 -6.30 -15.24 -25.88
CA THR A 165 -5.70 -15.00 -27.21
C THR A 165 -4.23 -14.59 -27.11
N ALA A 166 -3.91 -13.69 -26.19
CA ALA A 166 -2.54 -13.34 -25.84
C ALA A 166 -1.74 -14.59 -25.42
N HIS A 167 -2.31 -15.43 -24.55
CA HIS A 167 -1.65 -16.68 -24.13
C HIS A 167 -1.44 -17.70 -25.26
N ARG A 168 -2.32 -17.77 -26.28
CA ARG A 168 -2.04 -18.60 -27.47
C ARG A 168 -0.76 -18.13 -28.17
N HIS A 169 -0.57 -16.82 -28.32
CA HIS A 169 0.63 -16.28 -28.95
C HIS A 169 1.88 -16.35 -28.06
N HIS A 170 1.76 -16.12 -26.75
CA HIS A 170 2.85 -16.31 -25.79
C HIS A 170 3.35 -17.77 -25.82
N SER A 171 2.43 -18.73 -25.86
CA SER A 171 2.75 -20.15 -26.00
C SER A 171 3.50 -20.47 -27.31
N VAL A 172 3.28 -19.71 -28.39
CA VAL A 172 4.06 -19.86 -29.64
C VAL A 172 5.44 -19.25 -29.47
N LEU A 173 5.53 -18.01 -28.95
CA LEU A 173 6.79 -17.31 -28.71
C LEU A 173 7.75 -18.16 -27.87
N ALA A 174 7.27 -18.69 -26.74
CA ALA A 174 8.02 -19.55 -25.81
C ALA A 174 8.39 -20.94 -26.34
N ARG A 175 7.85 -21.39 -27.48
CA ARG A 175 8.36 -22.58 -28.20
C ARG A 175 9.31 -22.23 -29.34
N SER A 176 9.20 -21.03 -29.90
CA SER A 176 10.00 -20.57 -31.04
C SER A 176 11.33 -19.91 -30.67
N ARG A 177 11.54 -19.57 -29.39
CA ARG A 177 12.69 -18.79 -28.92
C ARG A 177 13.13 -19.21 -27.51
N PRO A 178 14.43 -19.39 -27.23
CA PRO A 178 14.92 -19.65 -25.87
C PRO A 178 14.85 -18.41 -24.98
N ASP A 179 15.17 -17.23 -25.51
CA ASP A 179 15.13 -15.92 -24.85
C ASP A 179 13.71 -15.33 -24.70
N ALA A 180 12.66 -16.15 -24.91
CA ALA A 180 11.28 -15.71 -24.86
C ALA A 180 10.86 -15.11 -23.50
N ALA A 181 11.50 -15.54 -22.40
CA ALA A 181 11.28 -14.98 -21.07
C ALA A 181 11.74 -13.52 -21.01
N ASP A 182 12.97 -13.24 -21.47
CA ASP A 182 13.59 -11.92 -21.43
C ASP A 182 12.90 -10.93 -22.38
N VAL A 183 12.49 -11.41 -23.56
CA VAL A 183 11.66 -10.62 -24.51
C VAL A 183 10.33 -10.22 -23.89
N VAL A 184 9.68 -11.11 -23.13
CA VAL A 184 8.41 -10.82 -22.44
C VAL A 184 8.62 -9.94 -21.22
N ALA A 185 9.71 -10.12 -20.47
CA ALA A 185 10.11 -9.26 -19.36
C ALA A 185 10.37 -7.82 -19.82
N LEU A 186 11.12 -7.63 -20.91
CA LEU A 186 11.32 -6.32 -21.53
C LEU A 186 10.00 -5.71 -21.99
N ALA A 187 9.15 -6.47 -22.68
CA ALA A 187 7.83 -5.98 -23.10
C ALA A 187 6.93 -5.61 -21.91
N ALA A 188 7.03 -6.31 -20.79
CA ALA A 188 6.32 -5.99 -19.56
C ALA A 188 6.82 -4.68 -18.92
N ALA A 189 8.13 -4.42 -18.94
CA ALA A 189 8.73 -3.14 -18.51
C ALA A 189 8.35 -1.98 -19.44
N VAL A 190 8.33 -2.20 -20.75
CA VAL A 190 7.86 -1.22 -21.75
C VAL A 190 6.40 -0.82 -21.47
N VAL A 191 5.48 -1.78 -21.41
CA VAL A 191 4.06 -1.49 -21.15
C VAL A 191 3.85 -0.93 -19.73
N TRP A 192 4.63 -1.37 -18.72
CA TRP A 192 4.64 -0.78 -17.39
C TRP A 192 4.94 0.72 -17.41
N SER A 193 6.00 1.12 -18.12
CA SER A 193 6.40 2.53 -18.20
C SER A 193 5.25 3.40 -18.73
N TRP A 194 4.45 2.87 -19.66
CA TRP A 194 3.28 3.54 -20.22
C TRP A 194 2.11 3.61 -19.22
N GLN A 195 1.86 2.56 -18.43
CA GLN A 195 0.80 2.56 -17.40
C GLN A 195 0.99 3.71 -16.39
N VAL A 196 2.24 3.97 -15.99
CA VAL A 196 2.60 5.02 -15.02
C VAL A 196 2.47 6.42 -15.64
N GLN A 197 2.73 6.58 -16.95
CA GLN A 197 2.77 7.87 -17.67
C GLN A 197 1.42 8.48 -18.02
N GLY A 198 0.30 7.96 -17.51
CA GLY A 198 -1.03 8.58 -17.67
C GLY A 198 -2.02 7.84 -18.57
N TRP A 199 -1.73 6.60 -18.99
CA TRP A 199 -2.67 5.71 -19.72
C TRP A 199 -3.97 5.40 -18.94
N ARG A 200 -4.15 5.94 -17.72
CA ARG A 200 -5.29 5.68 -16.83
C ARG A 200 -6.65 6.07 -17.43
N SER A 201 -6.67 6.91 -18.46
CA SER A 201 -7.86 7.28 -19.22
C SER A 201 -8.26 6.28 -20.33
N GLU A 202 -7.49 5.22 -20.60
CA GLU A 202 -7.75 4.35 -21.74
C GLU A 202 -8.98 3.42 -21.53
N PRO A 203 -9.98 3.43 -22.43
CA PRO A 203 -11.26 2.77 -22.17
C PRO A 203 -11.22 1.25 -21.99
N VAL A 204 -10.31 0.55 -22.67
CA VAL A 204 -10.27 -0.93 -22.70
C VAL A 204 -9.49 -1.51 -21.52
N TRP A 205 -8.45 -0.85 -21.04
CA TRP A 205 -7.85 -1.18 -19.74
C TRP A 205 -8.81 -0.88 -18.60
N GLN A 206 -9.53 0.26 -18.63
CA GLN A 206 -10.60 0.52 -17.66
C GLN A 206 -11.72 -0.53 -17.74
N ASP A 207 -12.09 -0.97 -18.95
CA ASP A 207 -13.07 -2.03 -19.14
C ASP A 207 -12.60 -3.40 -18.64
N ARG A 208 -11.37 -3.78 -18.96
CA ARG A 208 -10.74 -5.01 -18.49
C ARG A 208 -10.58 -5.01 -16.98
N VAL A 209 -10.30 -3.84 -16.38
CA VAL A 209 -10.32 -3.60 -14.93
C VAL A 209 -11.72 -3.79 -14.34
N ARG A 210 -12.78 -3.23 -14.94
CA ARG A 210 -14.16 -3.46 -14.48
C ARG A 210 -14.55 -4.94 -14.54
N ARG A 211 -14.28 -5.61 -15.67
CA ARG A 211 -14.54 -7.05 -15.85
C ARG A 211 -13.76 -7.91 -14.85
N LEU A 212 -12.50 -7.57 -14.59
CA LEU A 212 -11.65 -8.26 -13.61
C LEU A 212 -12.12 -8.02 -12.17
N ALA A 213 -12.47 -6.78 -11.82
CA ALA A 213 -12.97 -6.38 -10.50
C ALA A 213 -14.27 -7.11 -10.13
N ALA A 214 -15.22 -7.18 -11.07
CA ALA A 214 -16.47 -7.92 -10.90
C ALA A 214 -16.23 -9.43 -10.70
N VAL A 215 -15.33 -10.04 -11.48
CA VAL A 215 -14.93 -11.45 -11.32
C VAL A 215 -14.26 -11.74 -9.97
N MET A 216 -13.60 -10.73 -9.38
CA MET A 216 -12.81 -10.88 -8.14
C MET A 216 -13.54 -10.39 -6.88
N GLY A 217 -14.71 -9.78 -7.01
CA GLY A 217 -15.49 -9.25 -5.88
C GLY A 217 -14.82 -8.08 -5.16
N SER A 218 -14.04 -7.26 -5.90
CA SER A 218 -13.21 -6.17 -5.37
C SER A 218 -13.45 -4.87 -6.12
N VAL A 219 -12.99 -3.72 -5.60
CA VAL A 219 -13.12 -2.45 -6.34
C VAL A 219 -12.19 -2.38 -7.57
N PRO A 220 -12.57 -1.64 -8.63
CA PRO A 220 -11.70 -1.38 -9.79
C PRO A 220 -10.27 -0.94 -9.42
N THR A 221 -10.10 -0.01 -8.49
CA THR A 221 -8.78 0.51 -8.08
C THR A 221 -7.89 -0.54 -7.40
N ALA A 222 -8.45 -1.61 -6.84
CA ALA A 222 -7.68 -2.70 -6.26
C ALA A 222 -7.09 -3.65 -7.33
N VAL A 223 -7.67 -3.69 -8.55
CA VAL A 223 -7.20 -4.58 -9.63
C VAL A 223 -6.52 -3.88 -10.81
N VAL A 224 -6.59 -2.54 -10.91
CA VAL A 224 -5.75 -1.73 -11.83
C VAL A 224 -4.27 -2.19 -11.88
N PRO A 225 -3.60 -2.54 -10.76
CA PRO A 225 -2.19 -2.91 -10.79
C PRO A 225 -1.89 -4.35 -11.26
N HIS A 226 -2.92 -5.18 -11.48
CA HIS A 226 -2.79 -6.60 -11.80
C HIS A 226 -2.23 -6.82 -13.22
N ALA A 227 -1.17 -7.62 -13.39
CA ALA A 227 -0.50 -7.75 -14.69
C ALA A 227 -1.37 -8.36 -15.81
N LEU A 228 -2.42 -9.12 -15.47
CA LEU A 228 -3.46 -9.56 -16.42
C LEU A 228 -4.04 -8.38 -17.21
N VAL A 229 -4.23 -7.21 -16.57
CA VAL A 229 -4.79 -6.00 -17.19
C VAL A 229 -3.95 -5.54 -18.39
N SER A 230 -2.63 -5.64 -18.34
CA SER A 230 -1.73 -5.22 -19.42
C SER A 230 -1.26 -6.35 -20.35
N TYR A 231 -1.67 -7.60 -20.09
CA TYR A 231 -1.06 -8.77 -20.74
C TYR A 231 -1.23 -8.86 -22.26
N PRO A 232 -2.42 -8.59 -22.85
CA PRO A 232 -2.57 -8.64 -24.30
C PRO A 232 -1.62 -7.69 -25.01
N GLU A 233 -1.42 -6.50 -24.44
CA GLU A 233 -0.51 -5.48 -24.97
C GLU A 233 0.97 -5.87 -24.72
N THR A 234 1.31 -6.41 -23.54
CA THR A 234 2.64 -7.00 -23.27
C THR A 234 3.03 -8.04 -24.33
N ILE A 235 2.13 -8.96 -24.70
CA ILE A 235 2.43 -9.98 -25.72
C ILE A 235 2.40 -9.42 -27.14
N ALA A 236 1.57 -8.42 -27.45
CA ALA A 236 1.62 -7.74 -28.74
C ALA A 236 3.00 -7.08 -28.97
N VAL A 237 3.55 -6.43 -27.94
CA VAL A 237 4.90 -5.84 -27.93
C VAL A 237 5.99 -6.92 -27.97
N ALA A 238 5.93 -7.96 -27.14
CA ALA A 238 6.92 -9.04 -27.13
C ALA A 238 7.09 -9.71 -28.50
N ARG A 239 5.98 -9.94 -29.22
CA ARG A 239 5.97 -10.48 -30.60
C ARG A 239 6.50 -9.52 -31.67
N LEU A 240 6.66 -8.23 -31.34
CA LEU A 240 7.27 -7.24 -32.23
C LEU A 240 8.77 -7.17 -31.97
N LEU A 241 9.16 -6.93 -30.71
CA LEU A 241 10.56 -6.84 -30.31
C LEU A 241 11.32 -8.14 -30.61
N GLY A 242 10.71 -9.31 -30.37
CA GLY A 242 11.32 -10.63 -30.61
C GLY A 242 11.23 -11.16 -32.05
N ALA A 243 10.77 -10.38 -33.04
CA ALA A 243 10.65 -10.82 -34.43
C ALA A 243 11.87 -10.41 -35.28
N PRO A 244 12.70 -11.34 -35.78
CA PRO A 244 13.94 -11.00 -36.50
C PRO A 244 13.75 -10.07 -37.70
N ARG A 245 12.72 -10.30 -38.52
CA ARG A 245 12.37 -9.42 -39.66
C ARG A 245 12.05 -7.97 -39.28
N TRP A 246 11.58 -7.73 -38.05
CA TRP A 246 11.33 -6.37 -37.54
C TRP A 246 12.58 -5.77 -36.91
N GLN A 247 13.40 -6.58 -36.23
CA GLN A 247 14.73 -6.16 -35.78
C GLN A 247 15.62 -5.70 -36.95
N GLN A 248 15.62 -6.46 -38.04
CA GLN A 248 16.30 -6.12 -39.29
C GLN A 248 15.77 -4.79 -39.87
N ARG A 249 14.46 -4.69 -40.13
CA ARG A 249 13.84 -3.47 -40.68
C ARG A 249 14.13 -2.22 -39.85
N LEU A 250 14.17 -2.33 -38.52
CA LEU A 250 14.48 -1.21 -37.64
C LEU A 250 15.95 -0.77 -37.73
N ARG A 251 16.90 -1.68 -38.01
CA ARG A 251 18.30 -1.32 -38.31
C ARG A 251 18.41 -0.66 -39.69
N GLU A 252 17.74 -1.21 -40.70
CA GLU A 252 17.71 -0.68 -42.06
C GLU A 252 17.17 0.77 -42.08
N THR A 253 16.00 1.02 -41.48
CA THR A 253 15.46 2.38 -41.31
C THR A 253 16.37 3.26 -40.44
N ALA A 254 17.01 2.73 -39.39
CA ALA A 254 17.93 3.53 -38.57
C ALA A 254 19.21 3.94 -39.30
N ALA A 255 19.70 3.12 -40.24
CA ALA A 255 20.88 3.41 -41.05
C ALA A 255 20.59 4.38 -42.21
N VAL A 256 19.39 4.33 -42.79
CA VAL A 256 19.00 5.18 -43.95
C VAL A 256 18.35 6.49 -43.50
N GLU A 257 17.45 6.44 -42.53
CA GLU A 257 16.57 7.57 -42.11
C GLU A 257 16.86 8.04 -40.67
N GLY A 258 17.81 7.40 -39.98
CA GLY A 258 18.21 7.73 -38.61
C GLY A 258 17.30 7.12 -37.52
N ALA A 259 17.80 7.14 -36.28
CA ALA A 259 17.11 6.55 -35.14
C ALA A 259 15.71 7.14 -34.85
N GLY A 260 15.44 8.38 -35.27
CA GLY A 260 14.14 9.03 -35.16
C GLY A 260 13.06 8.33 -36.01
N ALA A 261 13.37 8.04 -37.28
CA ALA A 261 12.47 7.32 -38.18
C ALA A 261 12.24 5.88 -37.71
N ALA A 262 13.29 5.19 -37.25
CA ALA A 262 13.16 3.85 -36.67
C ALA A 262 12.27 3.84 -35.40
N THR A 263 12.33 4.91 -34.58
CA THR A 263 11.45 5.09 -33.43
C THR A 263 10.00 5.28 -33.87
N ALA A 264 9.73 6.17 -34.84
CA ALA A 264 8.38 6.41 -35.37
C ALA A 264 7.77 5.15 -35.99
N LEU A 265 8.55 4.40 -36.79
CA LEU A 265 8.15 3.12 -37.40
C LEU A 265 7.79 2.07 -36.33
N LEU A 266 8.59 1.96 -35.27
CA LEU A 266 8.32 1.07 -34.14
C LEU A 266 7.03 1.44 -33.41
N LEU A 267 6.84 2.73 -33.08
CA LEU A 267 5.64 3.23 -32.42
C LEU A 267 4.37 3.02 -33.27
N GLY A 268 4.45 3.23 -34.59
CA GLY A 268 3.35 2.96 -35.53
C GLY A 268 2.94 1.49 -35.58
N GLU A 269 3.90 0.56 -35.64
CA GLU A 269 3.61 -0.88 -35.65
C GLU A 269 3.12 -1.39 -34.28
N ILE A 270 3.60 -0.83 -33.16
CA ILE A 270 3.04 -1.05 -31.82
C ILE A 270 1.56 -0.65 -31.81
N SER A 271 1.26 0.55 -32.28
CA SER A 271 -0.07 1.16 -32.33
C SER A 271 -1.05 0.33 -33.17
N ARG A 272 -0.61 -0.10 -34.35
CA ARG A 272 -1.37 -0.98 -35.23
C ARG A 272 -1.63 -2.37 -34.61
N ARG A 273 -0.66 -2.95 -33.89
CA ARG A 273 -0.81 -4.25 -33.21
C ARG A 273 -1.63 -4.20 -31.92
N ALA A 274 -1.65 -3.07 -31.22
CA ALA A 274 -2.52 -2.82 -30.09
C ALA A 274 -3.96 -2.50 -30.50
N GLY A 275 -4.19 -2.18 -31.78
CA GLY A 275 -5.48 -1.68 -32.28
C GLY A 275 -5.78 -0.28 -31.76
N ARG A 276 -4.77 0.60 -31.69
CA ARG A 276 -4.85 1.97 -31.16
C ARG A 276 -4.08 2.93 -32.07
N PRO A 277 -4.70 3.54 -33.10
CA PRO A 277 -4.00 4.46 -34.01
C PRO A 277 -3.31 5.62 -33.27
N TRP A 278 -4.01 6.25 -32.32
CA TRP A 278 -3.54 7.39 -31.51
C TRP A 278 -2.33 7.09 -30.59
N LEU A 279 -1.96 5.82 -30.42
CA LEU A 279 -0.94 5.42 -29.45
C LEU A 279 0.47 5.91 -29.84
N ALA A 280 0.76 6.02 -31.14
CA ALA A 280 2.05 6.49 -31.62
C ALA A 280 2.26 7.97 -31.24
N ASP A 281 1.21 8.77 -31.43
CA ASP A 281 1.21 10.21 -31.13
C ASP A 281 1.29 10.45 -29.62
N TRP A 282 0.54 9.67 -28.83
CA TRP A 282 0.59 9.74 -27.36
C TRP A 282 1.97 9.36 -26.81
N LEU A 283 2.59 8.27 -27.29
CA LEU A 283 3.96 7.90 -26.90
C LEU A 283 5.00 8.92 -27.35
N THR A 284 4.79 9.56 -28.50
CA THR A 284 5.65 10.64 -29.02
C THR A 284 5.49 11.91 -28.17
N ALA A 285 4.30 12.22 -27.66
CA ALA A 285 4.10 13.32 -26.73
C ALA A 285 4.73 13.02 -25.35
N CYS A 286 4.45 11.83 -24.78
CA CYS A 286 4.98 11.38 -23.49
C CYS A 286 6.49 11.12 -23.46
N THR A 287 7.19 11.13 -24.60
CA THR A 287 8.66 11.14 -24.64
C THR A 287 9.24 12.56 -24.67
N ARG A 288 8.50 13.55 -25.19
CA ARG A 288 8.90 14.98 -25.22
C ARG A 288 8.72 15.68 -23.87
N THR A 289 7.71 15.31 -23.09
CA THR A 289 7.35 15.99 -21.81
C THR A 289 8.12 15.50 -20.58
N ARG A 290 9.13 14.64 -20.72
CA ARG A 290 9.82 14.03 -19.56
C ARG A 290 10.94 14.89 -18.98
N PRO A 291 11.12 14.89 -17.65
CA PRO A 291 12.40 15.21 -17.03
C PRO A 291 13.53 14.36 -17.63
N ARG A 292 14.71 14.95 -17.85
CA ARG A 292 15.86 14.27 -18.52
C ARG A 292 16.22 12.91 -17.90
N THR A 293 16.09 12.77 -16.58
CA THR A 293 16.30 11.50 -15.84
C THR A 293 15.28 10.41 -16.20
N ALA A 294 14.01 10.77 -16.42
CA ALA A 294 12.95 9.83 -16.83
C ALA A 294 12.99 9.49 -18.33
N ALA A 295 13.61 10.34 -19.15
CA ALA A 295 13.91 10.02 -20.55
C ALA A 295 15.04 8.98 -20.67
N GLN A 296 16.07 9.08 -19.84
CA GLN A 296 17.20 8.13 -19.81
C GLN A 296 16.79 6.70 -19.39
N ALA A 297 15.75 6.57 -18.55
CA ALA A 297 15.26 5.30 -18.01
C ALA A 297 14.25 4.55 -18.93
N ASP A 298 14.00 5.02 -20.15
CA ASP A 298 13.03 4.39 -21.05
C ASP A 298 13.51 3.00 -21.56
N PRO A 299 12.79 1.90 -21.28
CA PRO A 299 13.20 0.56 -21.70
C PRO A 299 13.06 0.34 -23.22
N LEU A 300 12.14 1.03 -23.90
CA LEU A 300 11.97 0.90 -25.35
C LEU A 300 13.07 1.64 -26.10
N ASN A 301 13.39 2.88 -25.70
CA ASN A 301 14.49 3.65 -26.29
C ASN A 301 15.87 3.10 -25.86
N GLY A 302 15.97 2.47 -24.69
CA GLY A 302 17.15 1.71 -24.26
C GLY A 302 17.36 0.43 -25.07
N TRP A 303 16.28 -0.29 -25.41
CA TRP A 303 16.35 -1.42 -26.33
C TRP A 303 16.68 -0.99 -27.76
N LEU A 304 15.97 -0.01 -28.31
CA LEU A 304 16.15 0.42 -29.70
C LEU A 304 17.57 0.95 -29.95
N ARG A 305 18.13 1.77 -29.06
CA ARG A 305 19.53 2.23 -29.17
C ARG A 305 20.52 1.06 -29.19
N ARG A 306 20.33 0.02 -28.36
CA ARG A 306 21.17 -1.18 -28.38
C ARG A 306 20.96 -2.02 -29.64
N LEU A 307 19.75 -2.08 -30.19
CA LEU A 307 19.46 -2.77 -31.45
C LEU A 307 20.17 -2.12 -32.64
N THR A 308 20.18 -0.78 -32.69
CA THR A 308 20.72 0.01 -33.81
C THR A 308 22.22 0.30 -33.69
N ALA A 309 22.80 0.24 -32.49
CA ALA A 309 24.24 0.39 -32.26
C ALA A 309 25.01 -0.95 -32.19
N ALA A 310 24.34 -2.08 -32.42
CA ALA A 310 24.98 -3.39 -32.46
C ALA A 310 25.46 -3.72 -33.88
N ASP A 311 26.78 -3.64 -34.10
CA ASP A 311 27.46 -3.99 -35.35
C ASP A 311 27.42 -5.51 -35.62
N GLY A 312 26.24 -5.99 -36.02
CA GLY A 312 25.98 -7.28 -36.66
C GLY A 312 26.12 -8.55 -35.81
N THR A 313 26.91 -8.52 -34.73
CA THR A 313 27.62 -9.73 -34.24
C THR A 313 27.33 -10.14 -32.79
N GLY A 314 26.50 -9.41 -32.04
CA GLY A 314 26.15 -9.77 -30.66
C GLY A 314 24.69 -9.50 -30.27
N SER A 315 24.03 -10.48 -29.66
CA SER A 315 22.74 -10.31 -28.97
C SER A 315 22.86 -10.02 -27.47
N ASP A 316 24.08 -10.10 -26.93
CA ASP A 316 24.34 -9.93 -25.51
C ASP A 316 23.90 -8.55 -25.01
N GLY A 317 23.25 -8.54 -23.85
CA GLY A 317 22.74 -7.31 -23.24
C GLY A 317 21.48 -6.71 -23.90
N LEU A 318 21.03 -7.19 -25.06
CA LEU A 318 19.89 -6.59 -25.79
C LEU A 318 18.61 -6.57 -24.92
N TRP A 319 18.32 -7.68 -24.25
CA TRP A 319 17.15 -7.85 -23.39
C TRP A 319 17.35 -7.35 -21.95
N THR A 320 18.57 -6.98 -21.56
CA THR A 320 18.90 -6.61 -20.18
C THR A 320 18.16 -5.35 -19.74
N LEU A 321 17.35 -5.50 -18.70
CA LEU A 321 16.60 -4.42 -18.06
C LEU A 321 17.44 -3.68 -17.01
N HIS A 322 17.39 -2.35 -17.02
CA HIS A 322 17.89 -1.54 -15.92
C HIS A 322 16.94 -1.65 -14.72
N ARG A 323 17.47 -1.73 -13.49
CA ARG A 323 16.67 -1.99 -12.27
C ARG A 323 15.53 -0.97 -12.07
N ALA A 324 15.72 0.29 -12.45
CA ALA A 324 14.70 1.33 -12.35
C ALA A 324 13.55 1.21 -13.38
N ALA A 325 13.72 0.40 -14.44
CA ALA A 325 12.67 0.12 -15.43
C ALA A 325 11.85 -1.15 -15.09
N VAL A 326 12.30 -1.94 -14.10
CA VAL A 326 11.59 -3.14 -13.65
C VAL A 326 10.30 -2.74 -12.92
N ARG A 327 9.18 -3.34 -13.32
CA ARG A 327 7.88 -3.21 -12.61
C ARG A 327 8.01 -3.83 -11.22
N PRO A 328 7.61 -3.16 -10.12
CA PRO A 328 7.73 -3.72 -8.78
C PRO A 328 7.08 -5.09 -8.66
N THR A 329 7.70 -5.98 -7.88
CA THR A 329 7.24 -7.35 -7.65
C THR A 329 6.14 -7.42 -6.59
N GLU A 330 6.09 -6.48 -5.65
CA GLU A 330 5.02 -6.40 -4.66
C GLU A 330 3.79 -5.65 -5.18
N TYR A 331 2.62 -6.18 -4.88
CA TYR A 331 1.36 -5.65 -5.38
C TYR A 331 1.01 -4.27 -4.76
N GLY A 332 1.39 -4.05 -3.49
CA GLY A 332 1.19 -2.77 -2.80
C GLY A 332 2.00 -1.61 -3.41
N ASP A 333 3.24 -1.89 -3.82
CA ASP A 333 4.09 -0.92 -4.54
C ASP A 333 3.43 -0.52 -5.86
N ARG A 334 2.98 -1.52 -6.64
CA ARG A 334 2.31 -1.29 -7.93
C ARG A 334 1.06 -0.43 -7.80
N ALA A 335 0.25 -0.65 -6.75
CA ALA A 335 -0.91 0.19 -6.45
C ALA A 335 -0.50 1.64 -6.18
N SER A 336 0.62 1.85 -5.49
CA SER A 336 1.17 3.17 -5.14
C SER A 336 1.73 3.95 -6.34
N PHE A 337 2.08 3.28 -7.45
CA PHE A 337 2.49 3.91 -8.71
C PHE A 337 1.34 4.10 -9.73
N LEU A 338 0.30 3.24 -9.71
CA LEU A 338 -0.80 3.27 -10.70
C LEU A 338 -2.12 3.88 -10.21
N THR A 339 -2.20 4.37 -8.97
CA THR A 339 -3.41 5.03 -8.46
C THR A 339 -3.09 6.40 -7.84
N ASP A 340 -3.96 7.39 -8.05
CA ASP A 340 -3.83 8.73 -7.44
C ASP A 340 -4.20 8.73 -5.95
N ARG A 341 -4.92 7.70 -5.51
CA ARG A 341 -5.35 7.51 -4.13
C ARG A 341 -4.32 6.66 -3.39
N ARG A 342 -3.28 7.30 -2.82
CA ARG A 342 -2.35 6.70 -1.85
C ARG A 342 -3.01 6.35 -0.49
N SER A 343 -4.23 5.81 -0.51
CA SER A 343 -4.92 5.39 0.70
C SER A 343 -4.42 4.01 1.11
N ARG A 344 -4.03 3.89 2.39
CA ARG A 344 -3.66 2.60 3.00
C ARG A 344 -4.73 1.52 2.78
N SER A 345 -6.01 1.91 2.72
CA SER A 345 -7.13 1.01 2.42
C SER A 345 -7.07 0.39 1.03
N ILE A 346 -6.66 1.12 -0.02
CA ILE A 346 -6.51 0.55 -1.37
C ILE A 346 -5.32 -0.41 -1.38
N CYS A 347 -4.20 -0.08 -0.72
CA CYS A 347 -3.07 -1.00 -0.61
C CYS A 347 -3.40 -2.25 0.25
N GLU A 348 -4.24 -2.13 1.28
CA GLU A 348 -4.71 -3.25 2.10
C GLU A 348 -5.77 -4.11 1.38
N GLU A 349 -6.65 -3.53 0.55
CA GLU A 349 -7.59 -4.29 -0.30
C GLU A 349 -6.83 -5.00 -1.43
N ALA A 350 -5.97 -4.27 -2.15
CA ALA A 350 -5.06 -4.83 -3.15
C ALA A 350 -4.15 -5.93 -2.57
N GLY A 351 -3.73 -5.79 -1.30
CA GLY A 351 -2.99 -6.80 -0.54
C GLY A 351 -3.85 -7.98 -0.04
N ALA A 352 -5.15 -7.80 0.22
CA ALA A 352 -6.07 -8.91 0.46
C ALA A 352 -6.38 -9.69 -0.85
N VAL A 353 -6.30 -8.97 -1.96
CA VAL A 353 -6.37 -9.40 -3.36
C VAL A 353 -4.99 -9.91 -3.86
N PHE A 354 -4.04 -10.26 -2.97
CA PHE A 354 -2.67 -10.68 -3.32
C PHE A 354 -2.63 -11.82 -4.34
N LEU A 355 -2.34 -11.47 -5.59
CA LEU A 355 -2.40 -12.33 -6.76
C LEU A 355 -1.37 -11.83 -7.80
N THR A 356 -0.08 -12.02 -7.52
CA THR A 356 0.97 -11.74 -8.52
C THR A 356 0.96 -12.83 -9.60
N GLY A 357 1.11 -12.40 -10.85
CA GLY A 357 1.23 -13.27 -12.01
C GLY A 357 2.70 -13.45 -12.34
N GLY A 358 3.29 -14.58 -11.99
CA GLY A 358 4.75 -14.83 -12.00
C GLY A 358 5.51 -14.83 -13.34
N TRP A 359 5.07 -14.10 -14.38
CA TRP A 359 5.93 -13.78 -15.54
C TRP A 359 6.78 -12.53 -15.33
N GLU A 360 6.67 -11.93 -14.14
CA GLU A 360 7.17 -10.60 -13.85
C GLU A 360 8.69 -10.64 -13.66
N PRO A 361 9.45 -9.60 -14.08
CA PRO A 361 10.90 -9.65 -14.00
C PRO A 361 11.34 -9.68 -12.54
N VAL A 362 11.70 -10.86 -12.06
CA VAL A 362 12.41 -11.02 -10.78
C VAL A 362 13.84 -10.51 -11.03
N PRO A 363 14.30 -9.44 -10.34
CA PRO A 363 15.70 -9.04 -10.46
C PRO A 363 16.58 -10.17 -9.92
N ALA A 364 17.55 -10.62 -10.72
CA ALA A 364 18.46 -11.69 -10.33
C ALA A 364 19.09 -11.38 -8.95
N PRO A 365 19.05 -12.30 -7.98
CA PRO A 365 19.50 -12.03 -6.62
C PRO A 365 21.01 -11.77 -6.61
N ALA A 366 21.41 -10.54 -6.25
CA ALA A 366 22.82 -10.21 -6.09
C ALA A 366 23.44 -11.10 -5.00
N ALA A 367 24.54 -11.79 -5.34
CA ALA A 367 25.24 -12.66 -4.42
C ALA A 367 25.73 -11.87 -3.19
N ARG A 368 25.28 -12.27 -2.00
CA ARG A 368 25.75 -11.76 -0.70
C ARG A 368 26.03 -12.93 0.23
N ALA A 369 27.20 -12.88 0.88
CA ALA A 369 27.75 -13.95 1.70
C ALA A 369 27.07 -14.10 3.07
N CYS A 370 27.33 -15.22 3.74
CA CYS A 370 26.67 -15.63 4.99
C CYS A 370 27.44 -15.22 6.26
N ALA A 371 26.71 -15.00 7.37
CA ALA A 371 27.17 -15.29 8.73
C ALA A 371 25.99 -15.49 9.70
N LEU A 372 26.12 -16.48 10.61
CA LEU A 372 25.27 -16.78 11.78
C LEU A 372 26.18 -17.44 12.85
N PRO A 373 25.99 -17.22 14.16
CA PRO A 373 25.14 -18.09 15.02
C PRO A 373 24.21 -17.27 15.97
N VAL A 374 23.05 -17.69 16.49
CA VAL A 374 22.55 -18.97 17.09
C VAL A 374 22.91 -19.17 18.58
N THR A 375 21.90 -19.14 19.48
CA THR A 375 21.66 -20.08 20.61
C THR A 375 20.33 -19.80 21.35
N SER A 376 19.81 -20.77 22.11
CA SER A 376 18.53 -20.79 22.87
C SER A 376 18.50 -22.06 23.79
N PRO A 377 17.46 -22.40 24.60
CA PRO A 377 16.24 -21.68 25.06
C PRO A 377 16.29 -21.50 26.61
N PRO A 378 15.53 -22.12 27.57
CA PRO A 378 14.13 -22.58 27.64
C PRO A 378 13.30 -22.28 28.94
N SER A 379 11.98 -22.17 28.75
CA SER A 379 10.83 -22.67 29.56
C SER A 379 10.62 -22.42 31.08
N ARG A 380 9.36 -22.10 31.45
CA ARG A 380 8.48 -22.87 32.38
C ARG A 380 7.00 -22.42 32.32
N GLN A 381 6.10 -23.16 32.99
CA GLN A 381 4.63 -23.04 32.92
C GLN A 381 3.99 -22.84 34.32
N CYS A 382 2.83 -22.16 34.39
CA CYS A 382 1.64 -22.36 35.27
C CYS A 382 0.70 -21.14 35.09
N ARG A 383 -0.65 -21.14 35.11
CA ARG A 383 -1.77 -21.94 35.66
C ARG A 383 -2.56 -21.17 36.77
N LEU A 384 -3.56 -20.40 36.30
CA LEU A 384 -4.96 -20.30 36.78
C LEU A 384 -5.34 -19.91 38.23
N VAL A 385 -6.65 -19.63 38.39
CA VAL A 385 -7.42 -19.28 39.62
C VAL A 385 -7.19 -17.83 40.11
N GLY A 386 -8.20 -17.07 40.55
CA GLY A 386 -9.66 -17.25 40.53
C GLY A 386 -10.40 -16.31 41.51
N LEU A 387 -11.74 -16.28 41.45
CA LEU A 387 -12.67 -15.49 42.30
C LEU A 387 -12.62 -13.95 42.13
N LEU A 388 -13.60 -13.17 42.62
CA LEU A 388 -15.06 -13.08 42.36
C LEU A 388 -15.56 -11.82 43.10
N GLY A 389 -16.68 -11.21 42.70
CA GLY A 389 -17.25 -10.04 43.41
C GLY A 389 -18.15 -9.19 42.51
N ASP A 390 -19.47 -9.25 42.76
CA ASP A 390 -20.49 -8.75 41.85
C ASP A 390 -21.08 -7.39 42.24
N SER A 391 -21.37 -6.56 41.23
CA SER A 391 -22.54 -5.67 41.18
C SER A 391 -22.82 -5.25 39.73
N PRO A 392 -24.08 -5.01 39.35
CA PRO A 392 -24.50 -5.21 37.95
C PRO A 392 -24.22 -4.03 37.02
N VAL A 393 -23.55 -4.32 35.90
CA VAL A 393 -23.66 -3.56 34.65
C VAL A 393 -24.29 -4.50 33.62
N VAL A 394 -25.38 -4.07 32.99
CA VAL A 394 -26.15 -4.90 32.04
C VAL A 394 -25.26 -5.40 30.90
N PRO A 395 -25.11 -6.72 30.70
CA PRO A 395 -24.28 -7.25 29.62
C PRO A 395 -24.92 -6.99 28.25
N ILE A 396 -24.09 -6.66 27.25
CA ILE A 396 -24.54 -6.55 25.85
C ILE A 396 -24.60 -7.96 25.21
N SER A 397 -25.41 -8.84 25.80
CA SER A 397 -25.76 -10.17 25.29
C SER A 397 -27.20 -10.23 24.79
N ASP A 398 -28.10 -9.45 25.38
CA ASP A 398 -29.55 -9.60 25.22
C ASP A 398 -30.19 -8.50 24.34
N LEU A 399 -29.38 -7.83 23.52
CA LEU A 399 -29.84 -7.12 22.32
C LEU A 399 -29.82 -8.06 21.10
N LYS A 400 -30.60 -9.14 21.19
CA LYS A 400 -31.01 -9.91 20.01
C LYS A 400 -32.12 -9.17 19.27
N GLU A 401 -32.09 -9.23 17.94
CA GLU A 401 -33.21 -8.92 17.04
C GLU A 401 -33.72 -7.45 17.00
N LEU A 402 -32.79 -6.49 17.01
CA LEU A 402 -32.96 -5.25 16.23
C LEU A 402 -31.78 -5.06 15.27
N CYS A 403 -32.07 -5.01 13.96
CA CYS A 403 -31.07 -5.02 12.88
C CYS A 403 -30.31 -3.69 12.73
N LEU A 404 -29.40 -3.38 13.66
CA LEU A 404 -28.44 -2.29 13.55
C LEU A 404 -27.32 -2.64 12.54
N MET A 405 -27.60 -2.44 11.25
CA MET A 405 -26.62 -2.67 10.18
C MET A 405 -25.52 -1.58 10.17
N TRP A 406 -24.29 -2.00 10.50
CA TRP A 406 -23.09 -1.16 10.57
C TRP A 406 -22.39 -1.01 9.21
N LEU A 407 -22.62 0.12 8.53
CA LEU A 407 -21.97 0.43 7.25
C LEU A 407 -20.49 0.81 7.46
N SER A 408 -19.62 0.32 6.56
CA SER A 408 -18.31 0.94 6.34
C SER A 408 -18.50 2.30 5.65
N LEU A 409 -17.49 3.16 5.69
CA LEU A 409 -17.50 4.43 4.94
C LEU A 409 -17.86 4.24 3.45
N GLN A 410 -17.32 3.20 2.81
CA GLN A 410 -17.62 2.87 1.42
C GLN A 410 -19.07 2.40 1.21
N ALA A 411 -19.59 1.55 2.11
CA ALA A 411 -20.99 1.10 2.04
C ALA A 411 -21.96 2.27 2.30
N ALA A 412 -21.62 3.21 3.18
CA ALA A 412 -22.36 4.44 3.41
C ALA A 412 -22.32 5.38 2.20
N HIS A 413 -21.17 5.50 1.52
CA HIS A 413 -21.06 6.27 0.28
C HIS A 413 -21.95 5.66 -0.81
N GLN A 414 -21.88 4.34 -1.05
CA GLN A 414 -22.75 3.67 -2.02
C GLN A 414 -24.23 3.87 -1.67
N ARG A 415 -24.62 3.60 -0.42
CA ARG A 415 -25.99 3.77 0.07
C ARG A 415 -26.51 5.19 -0.11
N LEU A 416 -25.68 6.20 0.11
CA LEU A 416 -26.04 7.60 -0.07
C LEU A 416 -26.17 7.99 -1.55
N ALA A 417 -25.29 7.46 -2.42
CA ALA A 417 -25.41 7.61 -3.87
C ALA A 417 -26.69 6.93 -4.38
N ASP A 418 -26.98 5.69 -3.98
CA ASP A 418 -28.21 4.97 -4.32
C ASP A 418 -29.46 5.80 -3.96
N LEU A 419 -29.44 6.47 -2.80
CA LEU A 419 -30.54 7.31 -2.33
C LEU A 419 -30.65 8.70 -2.99
N THR A 420 -29.61 9.21 -3.66
CA THR A 420 -29.57 10.61 -4.15
C THR A 420 -29.19 10.79 -5.63
N HIS A 421 -28.78 9.73 -6.34
CA HIS A 421 -28.35 9.79 -7.75
C HIS A 421 -29.41 10.29 -8.74
N HIS A 422 -30.68 10.21 -8.38
CA HIS A 422 -31.84 10.60 -9.20
C HIS A 422 -32.35 12.02 -8.86
N THR A 423 -31.63 12.76 -8.01
CA THR A 423 -32.01 14.08 -7.53
C THR A 423 -31.12 15.15 -8.17
N THR A 424 -31.58 16.41 -8.16
CA THR A 424 -30.79 17.57 -8.63
C THR A 424 -29.47 17.73 -7.86
N VAL A 425 -29.39 17.21 -6.62
CA VAL A 425 -28.22 17.36 -5.75
C VAL A 425 -27.79 16.01 -5.13
N PRO A 426 -27.04 15.18 -5.88
CA PRO A 426 -26.46 13.95 -5.35
C PRO A 426 -25.43 14.24 -4.25
N ALA A 427 -25.34 13.34 -3.26
CA ALA A 427 -24.42 13.48 -2.13
C ALA A 427 -23.25 12.48 -2.16
N TYR A 428 -22.06 12.98 -1.80
CA TYR A 428 -20.77 12.34 -1.97
C TYR A 428 -19.95 12.39 -0.67
N LEU A 429 -19.65 11.22 -0.11
CA LEU A 429 -18.73 11.10 1.03
C LEU A 429 -17.24 11.05 0.61
N ASP A 430 -16.89 11.57 -0.58
CA ASP A 430 -15.52 11.56 -1.14
C ASP A 430 -14.48 12.26 -0.24
N HIS A 431 -14.90 13.33 0.44
CA HIS A 431 -14.06 14.10 1.36
C HIS A 431 -13.89 13.43 2.73
N VAL A 432 -14.79 12.51 3.09
CA VAL A 432 -14.83 11.88 4.42
C VAL A 432 -13.70 10.88 4.56
N ASN A 433 -12.92 11.02 5.62
CA ASN A 433 -11.77 10.16 5.89
C ASN A 433 -11.51 10.08 7.40
N ARG A 434 -10.45 9.37 7.81
CA ARG A 434 -10.11 9.16 9.24
C ARG A 434 -9.85 10.46 10.02
N TYR A 435 -9.49 11.55 9.33
CA TYR A 435 -9.24 12.87 9.92
C TYR A 435 -10.52 13.72 9.99
N THR A 436 -11.49 13.53 9.08
CA THR A 436 -12.82 14.17 9.17
C THR A 436 -13.46 13.84 10.51
N PHE A 437 -13.53 12.54 10.84
CA PHE A 437 -14.02 12.07 12.14
C PHE A 437 -13.13 12.44 13.34
N ALA A 438 -11.89 12.89 13.09
CA ALA A 438 -10.99 13.37 14.15
C ALA A 438 -11.19 14.86 14.46
N ALA A 439 -11.70 15.63 13.50
CA ALA A 439 -12.09 17.03 13.66
C ALA A 439 -13.51 17.14 14.25
N ALA A 440 -14.48 16.41 13.68
CA ALA A 440 -15.87 16.40 14.12
C ALA A 440 -16.36 14.96 14.34
N SER A 441 -17.13 14.68 15.39
CA SER A 441 -17.69 13.33 15.66
C SER A 441 -18.80 12.90 14.68
N HIS A 442 -19.04 13.66 13.62
CA HIS A 442 -20.17 13.54 12.70
C HIS A 442 -19.75 13.96 11.27
N VAL A 443 -20.63 13.76 10.30
CA VAL A 443 -20.53 14.31 8.93
C VAL A 443 -21.87 14.93 8.55
N LEU A 444 -21.86 16.12 7.95
CA LEU A 444 -23.07 16.75 7.39
C LEU A 444 -23.43 16.17 6.03
N ILE A 445 -24.68 15.76 5.87
CA ILE A 445 -25.31 15.33 4.62
C ILE A 445 -26.53 16.25 4.42
N GLY A 446 -26.40 17.26 3.57
CA GLY A 446 -27.28 18.42 3.61
C GLY A 446 -27.31 19.05 5.01
N ASP A 447 -28.48 19.47 5.45
CA ASP A 447 -28.71 20.03 6.79
C ASP A 447 -28.78 18.98 7.92
N THR A 448 -28.29 17.75 7.70
CA THR A 448 -28.37 16.66 8.69
C THR A 448 -26.99 16.18 9.11
N ALA A 449 -26.66 16.35 10.39
CA ALA A 449 -25.46 15.75 10.99
C ALA A 449 -25.67 14.25 11.26
N VAL A 450 -24.79 13.42 10.69
CA VAL A 450 -24.79 11.96 10.85
C VAL A 450 -23.59 11.53 11.71
N PRO A 451 -23.78 10.92 12.89
CA PRO A 451 -22.69 10.52 13.77
C PRO A 451 -21.76 9.45 13.17
N GLY A 452 -20.46 9.58 13.43
CA GLY A 452 -19.45 8.55 13.15
C GLY A 452 -19.13 7.73 14.39
N TYR A 453 -19.18 6.41 14.28
CA TYR A 453 -18.95 5.48 15.40
C TYR A 453 -17.68 4.63 15.19
N LYS A 454 -16.92 4.35 16.26
CA LYS A 454 -15.57 3.76 16.18
C LYS A 454 -15.53 2.23 16.40
N TYR A 455 -16.26 1.46 15.60
CA TYR A 455 -16.31 0.00 15.73
C TYR A 455 -15.00 -0.70 15.30
N ARG A 456 -14.39 -1.49 16.20
CA ARG A 456 -13.14 -2.24 15.98
C ARG A 456 -11.97 -1.36 15.45
N GLN A 457 -11.86 -0.12 15.93
CA GLN A 457 -10.90 0.90 15.48
C GLN A 457 -11.09 1.38 14.01
N GLN A 458 -12.24 1.08 13.39
CA GLN A 458 -12.66 1.65 12.12
C GLN A 458 -13.85 2.59 12.34
N TRP A 459 -13.90 3.71 11.62
CA TRP A 459 -15.09 4.57 11.60
C TRP A 459 -16.19 3.94 10.75
N ARG A 460 -17.42 3.98 11.26
CA ARG A 460 -18.62 3.37 10.67
C ARG A 460 -19.84 4.26 10.90
N PHE A 461 -20.85 4.07 10.06
CA PHE A 461 -22.17 4.66 10.21
C PHE A 461 -23.21 3.57 10.51
N LEU A 462 -24.37 3.97 11.05
CA LEU A 462 -25.56 3.11 11.08
C LEU A 462 -26.36 3.34 9.78
N ASP A 463 -26.82 2.25 9.13
CA ASP A 463 -27.59 2.34 7.89
C ASP A 463 -28.85 3.21 8.04
N ARG A 464 -29.52 3.14 9.19
CA ARG A 464 -30.72 3.94 9.48
C ARG A 464 -30.45 5.46 9.44
N ASP A 465 -29.27 5.90 9.87
CA ASP A 465 -28.93 7.32 10.00
C ASP A 465 -28.53 7.89 8.62
N ILE A 466 -27.78 7.10 7.83
CA ILE A 466 -27.51 7.39 6.40
C ILE A 466 -28.80 7.38 5.59
N GLN A 467 -29.71 6.42 5.81
CA GLN A 467 -31.04 6.40 5.18
C GLN A 467 -31.84 7.65 5.54
N LYS A 468 -31.86 8.07 6.81
CA LYS A 468 -32.60 9.25 7.26
C LYS A 468 -32.09 10.52 6.57
N ALA A 469 -30.78 10.75 6.57
CA ALA A 469 -30.17 11.92 5.96
C ALA A 469 -30.32 11.92 4.43
N GLY A 470 -30.03 10.79 3.76
CA GLY A 470 -30.17 10.64 2.32
C GLY A 470 -31.61 10.85 1.83
N LYS A 471 -32.61 10.29 2.52
CA LYS A 471 -34.04 10.51 2.20
C LYS A 471 -34.48 11.95 2.47
N ARG A 472 -33.98 12.59 3.53
CA ARG A 472 -34.29 14.01 3.82
C ARG A 472 -33.73 14.92 2.72
N LEU A 473 -32.49 14.73 2.30
CA LEU A 473 -31.87 15.49 1.21
C LEU A 473 -32.56 15.22 -0.14
N ALA A 474 -32.91 13.97 -0.44
CA ALA A 474 -33.62 13.61 -1.67
C ALA A 474 -35.06 14.16 -1.74
N GLY A 475 -35.68 14.43 -0.58
CA GLY A 475 -37.00 15.06 -0.50
C GLY A 475 -37.01 16.58 -0.70
N ILE A 476 -35.86 17.22 -0.94
CA ILE A 476 -35.78 18.67 -1.14
C ILE A 476 -36.01 18.98 -2.62
N ALA A 477 -37.18 19.53 -2.94
CA ALA A 477 -37.46 20.08 -4.26
C ALA A 477 -36.54 21.29 -4.52
N ILE A 478 -35.69 21.18 -5.55
CA ILE A 478 -34.76 22.22 -5.97
C ILE A 478 -35.06 22.53 -7.43
N ASP A 479 -35.76 23.64 -7.64
CA ASP A 479 -35.98 24.25 -8.95
C ASP A 479 -34.69 24.93 -9.42
N PRO A 480 -34.09 24.54 -10.56
CA PRO A 480 -32.94 25.25 -11.12
C PRO A 480 -33.22 26.69 -11.57
N GLY A 481 -34.50 27.08 -11.73
CA GLY A 481 -34.92 28.41 -12.15
C GLY A 481 -35.10 29.42 -11.02
N ASP A 482 -35.39 28.98 -9.78
CA ASP A 482 -35.51 29.88 -8.61
C ASP A 482 -34.12 30.27 -8.07
N LEU A 483 -33.43 31.11 -8.84
CA LEU A 483 -32.08 31.56 -8.56
C LEU A 483 -32.05 32.79 -7.63
N VAL A 484 -31.13 32.78 -6.67
CA VAL A 484 -30.76 33.92 -5.83
C VAL A 484 -29.27 34.23 -5.97
N ASN A 485 -28.86 35.47 -5.71
CA ASN A 485 -27.46 35.81 -5.50
C ASN A 485 -26.92 35.01 -4.29
N ALA A 486 -25.79 34.33 -4.48
CA ALA A 486 -25.17 33.48 -3.46
C ALA A 486 -24.55 34.26 -2.29
N GLY A 487 -24.28 35.57 -2.45
CA GLY A 487 -23.64 36.40 -1.42
C GLY A 487 -22.17 36.07 -1.21
N LEU A 488 -21.41 35.80 -2.28
CA LEU A 488 -20.02 35.37 -2.17
C LEU A 488 -19.11 36.51 -1.70
N GLU A 489 -18.81 36.54 -0.40
CA GLU A 489 -17.90 37.51 0.21
C GLU A 489 -16.56 36.89 0.67
N ALA A 490 -15.52 37.71 0.68
CA ALA A 490 -14.22 37.39 1.26
C ALA A 490 -14.13 37.67 2.77
N SER A 491 -15.08 38.44 3.30
CA SER A 491 -15.08 39.10 4.62
C SER A 491 -15.18 38.13 5.79
N GLU A 492 -16.09 37.15 5.69
CA GLU A 492 -16.48 36.30 6.81
C GLU A 492 -15.78 34.93 6.76
N PRO A 493 -14.81 34.65 7.64
CA PRO A 493 -14.10 33.38 7.61
C PRO A 493 -15.00 32.21 8.02
N HIS A 494 -14.82 31.08 7.33
CA HIS A 494 -15.44 29.76 7.58
C HIS A 494 -16.87 29.53 7.06
N THR A 495 -17.60 30.56 6.60
CA THR A 495 -18.91 30.38 5.97
C THR A 495 -18.84 29.58 4.66
N TRP A 496 -19.94 28.96 4.22
CA TRP A 496 -19.99 28.25 2.93
C TRP A 496 -19.75 29.21 1.77
N ARG A 497 -20.19 30.47 1.91
CA ARG A 497 -20.03 31.55 0.93
C ARG A 497 -18.56 31.90 0.72
N SER A 498 -17.81 32.16 1.79
CA SER A 498 -16.38 32.48 1.67
C SER A 498 -15.54 31.27 1.25
N ARG A 499 -15.95 30.05 1.63
CA ARG A 499 -15.36 28.79 1.11
C ARG A 499 -15.54 28.67 -0.41
N VAL A 500 -16.74 28.93 -0.93
CA VAL A 500 -17.01 28.89 -2.39
C VAL A 500 -16.26 30.02 -3.11
N TRP A 501 -16.24 31.24 -2.56
CA TRP A 501 -15.45 32.36 -3.07
C TRP A 501 -13.97 31.98 -3.22
N GLN A 502 -13.33 31.49 -2.15
CA GLN A 502 -11.93 31.04 -2.17
C GLN A 502 -11.66 29.97 -3.24
N TRP A 503 -12.60 29.07 -3.50
CA TRP A 503 -12.45 28.04 -4.53
C TRP A 503 -12.50 28.62 -5.94
N ILE A 504 -13.35 29.62 -6.18
CA ILE A 504 -13.43 30.32 -7.46
C ILE A 504 -12.18 31.18 -7.67
N SER A 505 -11.77 31.99 -6.69
CA SER A 505 -10.55 32.80 -6.76
C SER A 505 -9.30 31.95 -6.98
N GLN A 506 -9.18 30.81 -6.28
CA GLN A 506 -8.09 29.86 -6.48
C GLN A 506 -8.13 29.22 -7.88
N ALA A 507 -9.31 28.86 -8.40
CA ALA A 507 -9.45 28.31 -9.74
C ALA A 507 -8.98 29.32 -10.81
N THR A 508 -9.43 30.57 -10.73
CA THR A 508 -9.02 31.66 -11.63
C THR A 508 -7.52 31.95 -11.55
N TYR A 509 -6.91 31.87 -10.36
CA TYR A 509 -5.47 32.05 -10.17
C TYR A 509 -4.64 30.87 -10.72
N GLU A 510 -5.11 29.63 -10.55
CA GLU A 510 -4.41 28.44 -11.07
C GLU A 510 -4.60 28.24 -12.59
N SER A 511 -5.64 28.83 -13.19
CA SER A 511 -5.90 28.78 -14.62
C SER A 511 -5.30 29.99 -15.36
N GLU A 512 -3.99 29.99 -15.58
CA GLU A 512 -3.31 30.93 -16.49
C GLU A 512 -3.68 30.67 -17.97
N LEU A 513 -4.95 30.91 -18.31
CA LEU A 513 -5.37 31.23 -19.67
C LEU A 513 -4.70 32.55 -20.07
N PRO A 514 -4.15 32.68 -21.29
CA PRO A 514 -3.57 33.94 -21.73
C PRO A 514 -4.64 35.03 -21.75
N GLN A 515 -4.44 36.08 -20.95
CA GLN A 515 -5.21 37.34 -20.97
C GLN A 515 -6.72 37.22 -20.62
N MET A 516 -7.04 37.19 -19.32
CA MET A 516 -8.30 37.75 -18.83
C MET A 516 -8.05 38.73 -17.67
N GLN A 517 -8.74 39.88 -17.72
CA GLN A 517 -8.61 40.97 -16.76
C GLN A 517 -9.70 40.84 -15.68
N GLY A 518 -9.40 40.12 -14.60
CA GLY A 518 -10.30 39.98 -13.46
C GLY A 518 -11.55 39.12 -13.70
N PRO A 519 -12.47 39.06 -12.72
CA PRO A 519 -13.67 38.23 -12.78
C PRO A 519 -14.78 38.77 -13.70
N ASP A 520 -14.68 40.03 -14.16
CA ASP A 520 -15.75 40.73 -14.89
C ASP A 520 -15.96 40.27 -16.35
N VAL A 521 -15.10 39.38 -16.87
CA VAL A 521 -15.13 38.94 -18.28
C VAL A 521 -15.58 37.47 -18.46
N LEU A 522 -16.31 36.93 -17.49
CA LEU A 522 -17.02 35.65 -17.65
C LEU A 522 -18.37 35.86 -18.37
N SER A 523 -18.64 35.03 -19.39
CA SER A 523 -19.89 35.09 -20.17
C SER A 523 -21.13 34.90 -19.30
N LYS A 524 -22.27 35.48 -19.71
CA LYS A 524 -23.58 35.32 -19.03
C LYS A 524 -24.10 33.87 -19.00
N ASP A 525 -23.50 32.99 -19.80
CA ASP A 525 -23.80 31.54 -19.84
C ASP A 525 -22.73 30.70 -19.11
N PHE A 526 -21.86 31.32 -18.29
CA PHE A 526 -20.81 30.61 -17.56
C PHE A 526 -21.39 29.86 -16.34
N ALA A 527 -21.63 28.57 -16.52
CA ALA A 527 -21.98 27.66 -15.43
C ALA A 527 -20.71 27.22 -14.67
N GLY A 528 -20.81 27.06 -13.35
CA GLY A 528 -19.68 26.63 -12.50
C GLY A 528 -19.11 25.23 -12.82
N GLN A 529 -19.78 24.47 -13.70
CA GLN A 529 -19.27 23.23 -14.32
C GLN A 529 -18.10 23.46 -15.30
N GLN A 530 -17.91 24.69 -15.78
CA GLN A 530 -16.83 25.09 -16.70
C GLN A 530 -15.50 25.37 -15.97
N LEU A 531 -15.51 25.40 -14.62
CA LEU A 531 -14.30 25.45 -13.80
C LEU A 531 -13.54 24.11 -13.83
N PRO A 532 -12.22 24.08 -13.58
CA PRO A 532 -11.45 22.84 -13.64
C PRO A 532 -11.98 21.77 -12.67
N GLU A 533 -11.97 20.50 -13.09
CA GLU A 533 -12.69 19.41 -12.40
C GLU A 533 -12.27 19.20 -10.93
N ALA A 534 -11.03 19.58 -10.59
CA ALA A 534 -10.53 19.57 -9.21
C ALA A 534 -11.29 20.51 -8.25
N PHE A 535 -11.95 21.54 -8.78
CA PHE A 535 -12.79 22.48 -8.02
C PHE A 535 -14.25 22.03 -8.01
N THR A 536 -14.81 21.63 -9.14
CA THR A 536 -16.22 21.20 -9.24
C THR A 536 -16.54 19.94 -8.43
N ARG A 537 -15.52 19.12 -8.12
CA ARG A 537 -15.60 17.97 -7.22
C ARG A 537 -15.54 18.33 -5.71
N ARG A 538 -15.21 19.57 -5.32
CA ARG A 538 -15.16 20.00 -3.90
C ARG A 538 -16.57 20.02 -3.28
N THR A 539 -16.67 19.69 -1.99
CA THR A 539 -17.97 19.46 -1.32
C THR A 539 -18.17 20.31 -0.07
N ILE A 540 -19.41 20.75 0.15
CA ILE A 540 -19.93 21.32 1.41
C ILE A 540 -21.16 20.50 1.79
N ALA A 541 -21.33 20.13 3.06
CA ALA A 541 -22.44 19.28 3.54
C ALA A 541 -22.64 17.98 2.74
N SER A 542 -21.54 17.35 2.31
CA SER A 542 -21.51 16.21 1.35
C SER A 542 -22.07 16.48 -0.05
N THR A 543 -22.53 17.69 -0.35
CA THR A 543 -23.06 18.12 -1.67
C THR A 543 -22.01 18.94 -2.45
N ARG A 544 -22.14 19.06 -3.77
CA ARG A 544 -21.22 19.83 -4.63
C ARG A 544 -21.89 21.14 -5.07
N PRO A 545 -21.49 22.31 -4.56
CA PRO A 545 -22.16 23.57 -4.88
C PRO A 545 -21.86 24.11 -6.28
N LEU A 546 -20.59 24.14 -6.71
CA LEU A 546 -20.18 24.77 -7.97
C LEU A 546 -20.93 24.24 -9.23
N PRO A 547 -21.24 22.93 -9.37
CA PRO A 547 -22.04 22.43 -10.49
C PRO A 547 -23.49 22.97 -10.58
N LEU A 548 -24.00 23.59 -9.51
CA LEU A 548 -25.36 24.14 -9.39
C LEU A 548 -25.38 25.68 -9.51
N MET A 549 -24.22 26.32 -9.72
CA MET A 549 -24.08 27.77 -9.72
C MET A 549 -23.90 28.33 -11.13
N VAL A 550 -24.49 29.50 -11.36
CA VAL A 550 -24.54 30.18 -12.66
C VAL A 550 -24.04 31.62 -12.49
N TRP A 551 -23.21 32.11 -13.39
CA TRP A 551 -22.76 33.50 -13.39
C TRP A 551 -23.71 34.39 -14.20
N SER A 552 -24.22 35.49 -13.61
CA SER A 552 -25.17 36.39 -14.28
C SER A 552 -24.54 37.41 -15.25
N GLY A 553 -23.21 37.41 -15.37
CA GLY A 553 -22.43 38.52 -15.95
C GLY A 553 -22.01 39.58 -14.92
N LYS A 554 -22.37 39.42 -13.64
CA LYS A 554 -22.00 40.34 -12.53
C LYS A 554 -21.95 39.65 -11.17
N GLU A 555 -22.83 38.68 -10.93
CA GLU A 555 -23.07 38.07 -9.63
C GLU A 555 -23.20 36.54 -9.77
N TRP A 556 -22.70 35.80 -8.78
CA TRP A 556 -22.88 34.34 -8.73
C TRP A 556 -24.26 33.99 -8.19
N LEU A 557 -25.03 33.23 -8.98
CA LEU A 557 -26.37 32.77 -8.67
C LEU A 557 -26.38 31.29 -8.26
N VAL A 558 -27.36 30.93 -7.43
CA VAL A 558 -27.56 29.58 -6.90
C VAL A 558 -29.06 29.33 -6.64
N PRO A 559 -29.59 28.10 -6.78
CA PRO A 559 -30.98 27.80 -6.43
C PRO A 559 -31.31 28.09 -4.96
N ARG A 560 -32.38 28.85 -4.70
CA ARG A 560 -32.80 29.31 -3.36
C ARG A 560 -32.94 28.17 -2.35
N ALA A 561 -33.62 27.11 -2.76
CA ALA A 561 -33.83 25.93 -1.93
C ALA A 561 -32.52 25.23 -1.53
N TYR A 562 -31.49 25.30 -2.38
CA TYR A 562 -30.17 24.73 -2.11
C TYR A 562 -29.31 25.67 -1.24
N ALA A 563 -29.35 26.98 -1.47
CA ALA A 563 -28.69 27.96 -0.58
C ALA A 563 -29.19 27.80 0.87
N ALA A 564 -30.50 27.71 1.06
CA ALA A 564 -31.11 27.49 2.37
C ALA A 564 -30.72 26.14 3.03
N VAL A 565 -30.30 25.13 2.25
CA VAL A 565 -29.74 23.88 2.80
C VAL A 565 -28.32 24.08 3.31
N LEU A 566 -27.50 24.86 2.60
CA LEU A 566 -26.14 25.18 3.05
C LEU A 566 -26.15 26.10 4.27
N ASP A 567 -27.07 27.07 4.32
CA ASP A 567 -27.30 27.94 5.47
C ASP A 567 -27.66 27.13 6.73
N ARG A 568 -28.65 26.23 6.65
CA ARG A 568 -28.99 25.34 7.77
C ARG A 568 -27.89 24.33 8.12
N ALA A 569 -27.08 23.89 7.15
CA ALA A 569 -25.94 23.04 7.44
C ALA A 569 -24.86 23.79 8.25
N GLU A 570 -24.67 25.09 7.99
CA GLU A 570 -23.78 25.97 8.73
C GLU A 570 -24.29 26.25 10.16
N GLU A 571 -25.59 26.51 10.32
CA GLU A 571 -26.26 26.59 11.65
C GLU A 571 -26.03 25.32 12.49
N VAL A 572 -26.16 24.14 11.86
CA VAL A 572 -25.92 22.85 12.53
C VAL A 572 -24.43 22.64 12.84
N GLU A 573 -23.50 23.01 11.95
CA GLU A 573 -22.05 22.94 12.21
C GLU A 573 -21.67 23.85 13.39
N ALA A 574 -22.20 25.07 13.44
CA ALA A 574 -22.00 26.02 14.53
C ALA A 574 -22.59 25.53 15.87
N SER A 575 -23.81 24.99 15.85
CA SER A 575 -24.46 24.42 17.05
C SER A 575 -23.69 23.22 17.61
N LEU A 576 -23.13 22.37 16.76
CA LEU A 576 -22.32 21.22 17.18
C LEU A 576 -20.92 21.64 17.64
N ALA A 577 -20.33 22.69 17.05
CA ALA A 577 -19.10 23.29 17.56
C ALA A 577 -19.28 23.89 18.96
N ALA A 578 -20.43 24.53 19.23
CA ALA A 578 -20.79 25.04 20.56
C ALA A 578 -21.02 23.93 21.61
N GLN A 579 -21.33 22.70 21.19
CA GLN A 579 -21.39 21.54 22.09
C GLN A 579 -20.00 20.96 22.42
N ASP A 580 -19.02 21.15 21.54
CA ASP A 580 -17.60 20.86 21.82
C ASP A 580 -16.92 21.98 22.66
N ASP A 581 -17.60 23.11 22.91
CA ASP A 581 -17.14 24.21 23.79
C ASP A 581 -17.46 23.98 25.29
N VAL A 582 -17.97 22.82 25.69
CA VAL A 582 -18.29 22.50 27.11
C VAL A 582 -17.81 21.11 27.53
N CYS A 583 -17.45 20.97 28.81
CA CYS A 583 -17.09 19.69 29.40
C CYS A 583 -18.29 18.73 29.47
N SER A 584 -18.24 17.62 28.74
CA SER A 584 -19.26 16.57 28.69
C SER A 584 -19.49 15.84 30.03
N GLY A 585 -18.70 16.11 31.07
CA GLY A 585 -18.85 15.56 32.42
C GLY A 585 -19.40 16.54 33.47
N CYS A 586 -19.24 17.85 33.29
CA CYS A 586 -19.60 18.85 34.31
C CYS A 586 -20.09 20.20 33.77
N GLY A 587 -20.33 20.34 32.46
CA GLY A 587 -20.86 21.54 31.82
C GLY A 587 -19.91 22.75 31.73
N THR A 588 -18.78 22.74 32.43
CA THR A 588 -17.80 23.84 32.43
C THR A 588 -17.32 24.20 31.02
N PRO A 589 -17.34 25.48 30.61
CA PRO A 589 -16.83 25.94 29.32
C PRO A 589 -15.37 25.52 29.07
N ALA A 590 -15.06 25.22 27.81
CA ALA A 590 -13.82 24.59 27.38
C ALA A 590 -13.19 25.32 26.18
N GLY A 591 -11.86 25.48 26.19
CA GLY A 591 -11.13 25.90 24.99
C GLY A 591 -11.01 24.74 23.99
N ARG A 592 -11.82 24.77 22.91
CA ARG A 592 -12.02 23.75 21.84
C ARG A 592 -11.01 22.61 21.72
N GLU A 593 -9.72 22.91 21.58
CA GLU A 593 -8.70 21.90 21.27
C GLU A 593 -8.10 21.16 22.47
N GLN A 594 -8.14 21.76 23.67
CA GLN A 594 -7.30 21.31 24.78
C GLN A 594 -7.86 20.04 25.44
N TRP A 595 -9.17 19.93 25.58
CA TRP A 595 -9.84 18.89 26.37
C TRP A 595 -10.48 17.75 25.53
N ARG A 596 -10.65 17.96 24.22
CA ARG A 596 -11.22 16.99 23.27
C ARG A 596 -10.43 15.66 23.26
N SER A 597 -11.06 14.57 23.64
CA SER A 597 -10.43 13.23 23.79
C SER A 597 -11.27 12.15 23.10
N SER A 598 -10.64 11.23 22.37
CA SER A 598 -11.37 10.15 21.68
C SER A 598 -11.74 9.03 22.65
N SER A 599 -12.95 8.48 22.47
CA SER A 599 -13.51 7.32 23.17
C SER A 599 -13.87 6.21 22.17
N ALA A 600 -14.48 5.12 22.66
CA ALA A 600 -15.11 4.11 21.81
C ALA A 600 -16.34 4.62 21.01
N SER A 601 -17.03 5.66 21.49
CA SER A 601 -18.27 6.18 20.89
C SER A 601 -18.08 7.41 19.98
N GLY A 602 -16.94 8.10 20.05
CA GLY A 602 -16.66 9.30 19.26
C GLY A 602 -15.50 10.11 19.87
N PHE A 603 -15.64 11.44 19.90
CA PHE A 603 -14.89 12.30 20.81
C PHE A 603 -15.80 12.78 21.95
N VAL A 604 -15.19 13.01 23.11
CA VAL A 604 -15.78 13.62 24.30
C VAL A 604 -14.86 14.73 24.79
N VAL A 605 -15.41 15.83 25.29
CA VAL A 605 -14.64 16.96 25.81
C VAL A 605 -14.63 16.83 27.33
N LEU A 606 -13.51 16.46 27.94
CA LEU A 606 -13.41 16.37 29.40
C LEU A 606 -12.34 17.33 29.92
N CYS A 607 -12.74 18.24 30.81
CA CYS A 607 -11.81 19.02 31.61
C CYS A 607 -10.89 18.09 32.44
N PRO A 608 -9.71 18.56 32.88
CA PRO A 608 -8.73 17.71 33.56
C PRO A 608 -9.30 17.00 34.80
N SER A 609 -10.15 17.65 35.58
CA SER A 609 -10.83 17.06 36.75
C SER A 609 -11.72 15.88 36.38
N CYS A 610 -12.55 16.02 35.32
CA CYS A 610 -13.39 14.92 34.84
C CYS A 610 -12.56 13.80 34.19
N ALA A 611 -11.45 14.14 33.53
CA ALA A 611 -10.53 13.14 32.98
C ALA A 611 -9.83 12.34 34.09
N ALA A 612 -9.39 12.99 35.17
CA ALA A 612 -8.80 12.35 36.34
C ALA A 612 -9.80 11.48 37.13
N HIS A 613 -11.07 11.88 37.20
CA HIS A 613 -12.12 11.06 37.80
C HIS A 613 -12.44 9.83 36.95
N ALA A 614 -12.50 9.97 35.62
CA ALA A 614 -12.82 8.88 34.70
C ALA A 614 -11.63 7.95 34.35
N SER A 615 -10.40 8.26 34.77
CA SER A 615 -9.20 7.52 34.35
C SER A 615 -8.06 7.65 35.36
N ARG A 616 -7.43 6.53 35.73
CA ARG A 616 -6.39 6.49 36.78
C ARG A 616 -4.97 6.74 36.25
N PRO A 617 -4.03 7.22 37.07
CA PRO A 617 -2.61 7.28 36.71
C PRO A 617 -2.04 5.90 36.31
N TYR A 618 -1.08 5.90 35.38
CA TYR A 618 -0.39 4.67 34.97
C TYR A 618 0.91 4.46 35.73
N THR A 619 0.93 3.42 36.59
CA THR A 619 2.03 3.10 37.51
C THR A 619 3.26 2.43 36.89
N GLY A 620 3.33 2.26 35.56
CA GLY A 620 4.47 1.59 34.92
C GLY A 620 4.45 0.06 34.94
N HIS A 621 3.38 -0.58 35.45
CA HIS A 621 3.28 -2.04 35.66
C HIS A 621 3.33 -2.93 34.39
N LEU A 622 3.50 -2.34 33.19
CA LEU A 622 3.71 -3.04 31.92
C LEU A 622 5.06 -2.69 31.26
N ARG A 623 5.92 -1.89 31.92
CA ARG A 623 7.27 -1.54 31.44
C ARG A 623 8.05 -2.82 31.11
N GLY A 624 8.71 -2.85 29.95
CA GLY A 624 9.46 -4.02 29.48
C GLY A 624 8.60 -5.20 28.99
N ARG A 625 7.27 -5.10 28.95
CA ARG A 625 6.42 -6.12 28.30
C ARG A 625 6.30 -5.86 26.80
N GLN A 626 6.32 -6.94 26.01
CA GLN A 626 6.06 -6.89 24.57
C GLN A 626 4.63 -6.43 24.26
N TYR A 627 4.50 -5.46 23.37
CA TYR A 627 3.21 -5.05 22.81
C TYR A 627 2.63 -6.16 21.94
N THR A 628 1.35 -6.48 22.13
CA THR A 628 0.63 -7.35 21.21
C THR A 628 -0.77 -6.81 20.93
N LYS A 629 -1.26 -7.02 19.69
CA LYS A 629 -2.64 -6.70 19.29
C LYS A 629 -3.69 -7.52 20.08
N GLY A 630 -3.28 -8.58 20.78
CA GLY A 630 -4.11 -9.33 21.73
C GLY A 630 -4.19 -8.65 23.09
N PHE A 631 -3.05 -8.20 23.64
CA PHE A 631 -2.99 -7.44 24.89
C PHE A 631 -3.82 -6.15 24.82
N ALA A 632 -3.61 -5.34 23.79
CA ALA A 632 -4.29 -4.05 23.61
C ALA A 632 -5.82 -4.14 23.39
N LYS A 633 -6.37 -5.36 23.20
CA LYS A 633 -7.81 -5.63 23.18
C LYS A 633 -8.39 -6.07 24.53
N ARG A 634 -7.55 -6.59 25.43
CA ARG A 634 -7.94 -7.10 26.76
C ARG A 634 -7.69 -6.10 27.88
N SER A 635 -6.73 -5.20 27.70
CA SER A 635 -6.50 -4.04 28.55
C SER A 635 -6.69 -2.79 27.69
N PRO A 636 -7.84 -2.10 27.73
CA PRO A 636 -8.03 -0.85 27.01
C PRO A 636 -7.22 0.26 27.68
N ALA A 637 -6.47 1.05 26.91
CA ALA A 637 -5.65 2.14 27.46
C ALA A 637 -6.51 3.30 28.02
N GLU A 638 -7.78 3.40 27.64
CA GLU A 638 -8.68 4.50 28.02
C GLU A 638 -9.08 4.54 29.50
N VAL A 639 -8.78 3.48 30.28
CA VAL A 639 -8.90 3.52 31.75
C VAL A 639 -7.74 4.25 32.43
N PHE A 640 -6.71 4.65 31.67
CA PHE A 640 -5.51 5.31 32.16
C PHE A 640 -5.37 6.74 31.62
N LEU A 641 -4.71 7.59 32.42
CA LEU A 641 -4.26 8.91 31.98
C LEU A 641 -3.05 8.80 31.04
N CYS A 642 -2.98 9.74 30.10
CA CYS A 642 -1.89 9.90 29.15
C CYS A 642 -0.59 10.34 29.86
N ARG A 643 0.47 9.56 29.73
CA ARG A 643 1.76 9.82 30.42
C ARG A 643 2.47 11.11 30.00
N MET A 644 2.17 11.64 28.82
CA MET A 644 2.84 12.80 28.21
C MET A 644 2.02 14.10 28.16
N CYS A 645 0.88 14.15 28.87
CA CYS A 645 0.13 15.39 29.03
C CYS A 645 0.47 16.01 30.40
N PRO A 646 0.77 17.32 30.49
CA PRO A 646 0.99 17.98 31.78
C PRO A 646 -0.32 18.04 32.58
N GLU A 647 -1.45 18.23 31.90
CA GLU A 647 -2.78 18.07 32.48
C GLU A 647 -3.30 16.62 32.35
N PRO A 648 -4.05 16.11 33.35
CA PRO A 648 -4.81 14.87 33.22
C PRO A 648 -5.66 14.81 31.95
N ARG A 649 -5.32 13.87 31.04
CA ARG A 649 -6.06 13.62 29.80
C ARG A 649 -6.18 12.12 29.57
N ARG A 650 -7.33 11.65 29.11
CA ARG A 650 -7.57 10.22 28.83
C ARG A 650 -6.60 9.70 27.76
N ALA A 651 -5.98 8.54 28.00
CA ALA A 651 -5.24 7.83 26.97
C ALA A 651 -6.18 7.07 26.01
N LEU A 652 -5.62 6.53 24.92
CA LEU A 652 -6.37 5.69 23.97
C LEU A 652 -5.52 4.56 23.38
N TYR A 653 -4.21 4.78 23.30
CA TYR A 653 -3.28 3.82 22.70
C TYR A 653 -2.24 3.35 23.71
N TRP A 654 -1.94 2.06 23.66
CA TRP A 654 -0.74 1.50 24.27
C TRP A 654 0.43 1.74 23.34
N ASP A 655 1.27 2.68 23.74
CA ASP A 655 2.44 3.09 23.00
C ASP A 655 3.63 2.16 23.27
N HIS A 656 4.44 1.91 22.23
CA HIS A 656 5.49 0.90 22.24
C HIS A 656 6.64 1.25 21.28
N CYS A 657 7.86 0.87 21.63
CA CYS A 657 9.02 1.04 20.76
C CYS A 657 8.86 0.20 19.48
N HIS A 658 8.92 0.83 18.30
CA HIS A 658 8.86 0.11 17.02
C HIS A 658 10.07 -0.78 16.75
N SER A 659 11.24 -0.50 17.35
CA SER A 659 12.47 -1.30 17.16
C SER A 659 12.53 -2.55 18.06
N HIS A 660 12.03 -2.47 19.30
CA HIS A 660 12.11 -3.56 20.27
C HIS A 660 10.75 -4.20 20.60
N GLY A 661 9.64 -3.60 20.18
CA GLY A 661 8.26 -4.02 20.48
C GLY A 661 7.76 -3.71 21.90
N LEU A 662 8.60 -3.15 22.78
CA LEU A 662 8.31 -3.00 24.20
C LEU A 662 7.40 -1.81 24.52
N LEU A 663 6.44 -2.02 25.43
CA LEU A 663 5.51 -1.01 25.94
C LEU A 663 6.22 0.12 26.70
N ARG A 664 5.96 1.38 26.29
CA ARG A 664 6.45 2.60 26.95
C ARG A 664 5.41 3.18 27.91
N GLY A 665 4.13 3.20 27.51
CA GLY A 665 3.01 3.62 28.37
C GLY A 665 1.72 3.88 27.60
N PRO A 666 0.65 4.37 28.27
CA PRO A 666 -0.58 4.78 27.64
C PRO A 666 -0.51 6.25 27.21
N LEU A 667 -0.88 6.53 25.95
CA LEU A 667 -0.88 7.88 25.36
C LEU A 667 -2.26 8.27 24.81
N CYS A 668 -2.58 9.56 24.87
CA CYS A 668 -3.70 10.14 24.13
C CYS A 668 -3.35 10.28 22.64
N VAL A 669 -4.36 10.52 21.80
CA VAL A 669 -4.19 10.64 20.33
C VAL A 669 -3.16 11.71 19.94
N LYS A 670 -3.19 12.89 20.58
CA LYS A 670 -2.25 14.00 20.26
C LYS A 670 -0.79 13.63 20.56
N CYS A 671 -0.53 12.91 21.66
CA CYS A 671 0.81 12.45 22.01
C CYS A 671 1.29 11.30 21.14
N ASN A 672 0.47 10.27 20.93
CA ASN A 672 0.83 9.12 20.10
C ASN A 672 1.07 9.52 18.63
N ASN A 673 0.26 10.42 18.08
CA ASN A 673 0.47 10.87 16.70
C ASN A 673 1.71 11.77 16.58
N SER A 674 2.10 12.48 17.64
CA SER A 674 3.29 13.35 17.62
C SER A 674 4.63 12.61 17.63
N GLU A 675 4.68 11.32 17.99
CA GLU A 675 5.92 10.53 17.90
C GLU A 675 6.34 10.31 16.44
N GLY A 676 5.38 10.07 15.55
CA GLY A 676 5.59 9.96 14.10
C GLY A 676 5.75 11.30 13.38
N ALA A 677 6.00 12.39 14.11
CA ALA A 677 6.24 13.72 13.56
C ALA A 677 7.65 14.19 13.93
N HIS A 678 8.23 15.05 13.10
CA HIS A 678 9.53 15.67 13.36
C HIS A 678 9.53 16.44 14.69
N ARG A 679 10.69 16.50 15.35
CA ARG A 679 10.96 17.22 16.61
C ARG A 679 10.33 16.60 17.86
N PHE A 680 9.91 15.33 17.85
CA PHE A 680 9.37 14.68 19.07
C PHE A 680 10.35 14.67 20.25
N ILE A 681 11.65 14.59 19.98
CA ILE A 681 12.71 14.66 21.00
C ILE A 681 12.85 16.04 21.65
N ASP A 682 12.36 17.10 20.99
CA ASP A 682 12.41 18.47 21.49
C ASP A 682 11.19 18.79 22.39
N ARG A 683 10.26 17.84 22.57
CA ARG A 683 9.08 17.98 23.41
C ARG A 683 9.39 17.65 24.89
N PRO A 684 8.87 18.42 25.87
CA PRO A 684 8.95 18.07 27.29
C PRO A 684 8.46 16.65 27.57
N GLY A 685 9.25 15.88 28.32
CA GLY A 685 9.01 14.46 28.61
C GLY A 685 9.16 13.50 27.41
N GLY A 686 9.46 13.99 26.19
CA GLY A 686 9.56 13.17 24.99
C GLY A 686 10.66 12.11 25.09
N VAL A 687 11.89 12.52 25.42
CA VAL A 687 13.03 11.60 25.58
C VAL A 687 12.84 10.64 26.76
N GLU A 688 12.33 11.12 27.90
CA GLU A 688 12.02 10.28 29.09
C GLU A 688 10.96 9.20 28.75
N HIS A 689 9.96 9.56 27.96
CA HIS A 689 8.94 8.63 27.47
C HIS A 689 9.51 7.61 26.47
N LEU A 690 10.37 8.02 25.52
CA LEU A 690 11.07 7.08 24.64
C LEU A 690 11.93 6.08 25.44
N LEU A 691 12.66 6.56 26.44
CA LEU A 691 13.52 5.78 27.34
C LEU A 691 12.75 4.95 28.39
N GLN A 692 11.41 4.89 28.33
CA GLN A 692 10.64 3.84 29.02
C GLN A 692 10.81 2.47 28.35
N CYS A 693 11.27 2.42 27.09
CA CYS A 693 11.77 1.20 26.48
C CYS A 693 13.09 0.80 27.16
N THR A 694 13.07 -0.31 27.90
CA THR A 694 14.23 -0.82 28.66
C THR A 694 15.45 -1.03 27.77
N ASP A 695 15.22 -1.54 26.57
CA ASP A 695 16.28 -1.97 25.66
C ASP A 695 16.93 -0.76 24.99
N CYS A 696 16.14 0.26 24.60
CA CYS A 696 16.65 1.58 24.20
C CYS A 696 17.56 2.18 25.27
N ARG A 697 17.10 2.18 26.53
CA ARG A 697 17.84 2.75 27.66
C ARG A 697 19.13 1.98 27.96
N ALA A 698 19.08 0.63 27.92
CA ALA A 698 20.24 -0.22 28.15
C ALA A 698 21.28 -0.14 27.01
N GLN A 699 20.83 -0.09 25.77
CA GLN A 699 21.67 0.02 24.57
C GLN A 699 22.17 1.46 24.31
N ARG A 700 21.71 2.45 25.09
CA ARG A 700 21.94 3.90 24.85
C ARG A 700 21.60 4.30 23.42
N THR A 701 20.41 3.89 22.96
CA THR A 701 19.94 4.15 21.59
C THR A 701 18.45 4.46 21.54
N LEU A 702 18.00 5.03 20.43
CA LEU A 702 16.61 5.30 20.13
C LEU A 702 16.22 4.69 18.77
N PRO A 703 14.92 4.49 18.48
CA PRO A 703 14.48 4.04 17.16
C PRO A 703 14.99 4.94 16.02
N LEU A 704 15.34 4.31 14.88
CA LEU A 704 15.93 4.95 13.69
C LEU A 704 15.20 6.23 13.25
N GLN A 705 13.87 6.23 13.36
CA GLN A 705 12.97 7.35 13.06
C GLN A 705 13.29 8.68 13.81
N HIS A 706 14.10 8.63 14.88
CA HIS A 706 14.54 9.80 15.65
C HIS A 706 16.00 10.21 15.39
N HIS A 707 16.80 9.39 14.69
CA HIS A 707 18.22 9.66 14.48
C HIS A 707 18.45 10.94 13.68
N SER A 708 17.61 11.20 12.68
CA SER A 708 17.62 12.44 11.89
C SER A 708 17.36 13.70 12.72
N ASP A 709 16.51 13.63 13.75
CA ASP A 709 16.27 14.75 14.66
C ASP A 709 17.43 14.99 15.64
N ILE A 710 18.13 13.94 16.06
CA ILE A 710 19.31 14.04 16.93
C ILE A 710 20.50 14.62 16.16
N VAL A 711 20.75 14.12 14.95
CA VAL A 711 21.78 14.67 14.04
C VAL A 711 21.49 16.13 13.71
N ARG A 712 20.24 16.49 13.40
CA ARG A 712 19.79 17.89 13.21
C ARG A 712 20.12 18.82 14.40
N ARG A 713 20.25 18.27 15.61
CA ARG A 713 20.45 19.00 16.86
C ARG A 713 21.90 19.03 17.35
N LEU A 714 22.70 18.00 17.05
CA LEU A 714 24.06 17.85 17.58
C LEU A 714 25.19 17.92 16.53
N ALA A 715 24.91 17.68 15.25
CA ALA A 715 25.91 17.80 14.19
C ALA A 715 26.02 19.26 13.71
N VAL A 716 27.26 19.76 13.63
CA VAL A 716 27.58 21.05 13.00
C VAL A 716 27.76 20.83 11.51
N PHE A 717 27.21 21.72 10.69
CA PHE A 717 27.32 21.66 9.23
C PHE A 717 27.81 23.02 8.72
N GLU A 718 28.99 23.01 8.10
CA GLU A 718 29.55 24.21 7.48
C GLU A 718 28.67 24.70 6.32
N PRO A 719 28.54 26.03 6.13
CA PRO A 719 27.98 26.59 4.91
C PRO A 719 28.75 26.17 3.65
N HIS A 720 28.09 26.25 2.49
CA HIS A 720 28.82 26.14 1.22
C HIS A 720 29.80 27.31 1.06
N ALA A 721 30.97 27.06 0.47
CA ALA A 721 32.13 27.98 0.47
C ALA A 721 31.93 29.38 -0.16
N ALA A 722 30.74 29.69 -0.67
CA ALA A 722 30.36 31.00 -1.20
C ALA A 722 29.32 31.75 -0.31
N CYS A 723 29.05 31.29 0.92
CA CYS A 723 28.07 31.91 1.80
C CYS A 723 28.49 31.85 3.28
N THR A 724 28.33 32.96 3.99
CA THR A 724 28.57 33.08 5.44
C THR A 724 27.28 33.14 6.27
N HIS A 725 26.11 33.04 5.64
CA HIS A 725 24.81 33.10 6.32
C HIS A 725 24.37 31.75 6.87
N GLU A 726 23.54 31.78 7.93
CA GLU A 726 23.01 30.56 8.54
C GLU A 726 22.09 29.78 7.59
N LEU A 727 22.24 28.46 7.57
CA LEU A 727 21.54 27.56 6.65
C LEU A 727 20.03 27.51 6.96
N SER A 728 19.22 28.17 6.13
CA SER A 728 17.78 28.35 6.42
C SER A 728 16.89 27.17 6.05
N TRP A 729 17.22 26.39 5.02
CA TRP A 729 16.46 25.20 4.61
C TRP A 729 17.29 23.92 4.79
N ARG A 730 16.83 23.04 5.68
CA ARG A 730 17.50 21.78 6.05
C ARG A 730 16.48 20.63 6.09
N TRP A 731 16.70 19.58 5.29
CA TRP A 731 15.90 18.34 5.31
C TRP A 731 16.77 17.18 5.78
N PHE A 732 16.35 16.46 6.83
CA PHE A 732 17.07 15.32 7.38
C PHE A 732 16.21 14.06 7.28
N TYR A 733 16.80 12.96 6.84
CA TYR A 733 16.18 11.64 6.90
C TYR A 733 17.27 10.58 7.16
N ALA A 734 16.87 9.49 7.81
CA ALA A 734 17.75 8.36 8.07
C ALA A 734 17.58 7.29 6.97
N GLU A 735 18.69 6.70 6.53
CA GLU A 735 18.71 5.57 5.60
C GLU A 735 18.65 4.24 6.39
N ASP A 736 18.30 3.12 5.74
CA ASP A 736 18.15 1.80 6.38
C ASP A 736 19.43 1.26 7.05
N ASP A 737 20.61 1.81 6.71
CA ASP A 737 21.90 1.46 7.32
C ASP A 737 22.23 2.23 8.60
N GLY A 738 21.39 3.18 8.99
CA GLY A 738 21.59 4.05 10.16
C GLY A 738 22.38 5.35 9.88
N SER A 739 22.82 5.59 8.66
CA SER A 739 23.33 6.92 8.26
C SER A 739 22.20 7.95 8.18
N VAL A 740 22.54 9.24 8.28
CA VAL A 740 21.58 10.34 8.14
C VAL A 740 22.02 11.25 7.01
N VAL A 741 21.17 11.44 6.01
CA VAL A 741 21.39 12.37 4.91
C VAL A 741 20.76 13.72 5.26
N ALA A 742 21.61 14.72 5.42
CA ALA A 742 21.23 16.12 5.60
C ALA A 742 21.30 16.83 4.24
N ARG A 743 20.16 17.32 3.73
CA ARG A 743 20.07 18.10 2.48
C ARG A 743 19.84 19.57 2.79
N PHE A 744 20.62 20.42 2.16
CA PHE A 744 20.63 21.86 2.37
C PHE A 744 20.25 22.60 1.10
N ARG A 745 19.69 23.80 1.26
CA ARG A 745 19.50 24.76 0.16
C ARG A 745 19.79 26.16 0.67
N CYS A 746 20.60 26.93 -0.07
CA CYS A 746 20.83 28.32 0.24
C CYS A 746 19.71 29.19 -0.35
N TYR A 747 19.09 30.06 0.47
CA TYR A 747 18.05 30.97 -0.02
C TYR A 747 18.64 32.17 -0.77
N GLN A 748 19.84 32.63 -0.39
CA GLN A 748 20.52 33.75 -1.03
C GLN A 748 21.04 33.39 -2.44
N HIS A 749 21.47 32.15 -2.64
CA HIS A 749 22.14 31.70 -3.88
C HIS A 749 21.23 30.88 -4.81
N GLN A 750 19.94 31.24 -4.86
CA GLN A 750 18.96 30.76 -5.84
C GLN A 750 18.67 29.23 -5.83
N PRO A 751 17.68 28.75 -6.60
CA PRO A 751 17.18 27.37 -6.53
C PRO A 751 18.21 26.24 -6.73
N GLU A 752 19.37 26.53 -7.33
CA GLU A 752 20.30 25.53 -7.89
C GLU A 752 21.37 25.06 -6.89
N LEU A 753 21.74 25.89 -5.90
CA LEU A 753 22.71 25.53 -4.85
C LEU A 753 22.04 24.69 -3.74
N ALA A 754 21.76 23.44 -4.08
CA ALA A 754 21.35 22.38 -3.18
C ALA A 754 22.44 21.30 -3.07
N TRP A 755 22.83 20.94 -1.84
CA TRP A 755 23.83 19.89 -1.58
C TRP A 755 23.37 18.95 -0.47
N SER A 756 24.06 17.82 -0.33
CA SER A 756 23.79 16.82 0.69
C SER A 756 25.06 16.38 1.40
N VAL A 757 25.01 16.32 2.73
CA VAL A 757 26.03 15.73 3.58
C VAL A 757 25.45 14.46 4.21
N THR A 758 26.14 13.33 4.08
CA THR A 758 25.75 12.07 4.73
C THR A 758 26.59 11.90 6.00
N VAL A 759 25.94 11.92 7.16
CA VAL A 759 26.57 11.58 8.44
C VAL A 759 26.61 10.06 8.55
N PRO A 760 27.79 9.40 8.60
CA PRO A 760 27.91 7.95 8.57
C PRO A 760 27.25 7.27 9.78
N SER A 761 26.75 6.04 9.58
CA SER A 761 26.03 5.26 10.60
C SER A 761 26.75 5.18 11.97
N ASP A 762 28.08 5.10 11.99
CA ASP A 762 28.84 5.04 13.24
C ASP A 762 28.99 6.40 13.94
N GLU A 763 29.06 7.50 13.19
CA GLU A 763 28.99 8.86 13.75
C GLU A 763 27.58 9.15 14.28
N VAL A 764 26.53 8.74 13.56
CA VAL A 764 25.14 8.82 14.03
C VAL A 764 24.98 8.06 15.35
N LYS A 765 25.53 6.84 15.49
CA LYS A 765 25.51 6.09 16.77
C LYS A 765 26.21 6.84 17.90
N LEU A 766 27.33 7.52 17.65
CA LEU A 766 28.02 8.34 18.65
C LEU A 766 27.18 9.56 19.06
N LEU A 767 26.56 10.26 18.12
CA LEU A 767 25.66 11.40 18.39
C LEU A 767 24.40 10.97 19.15
N VAL A 768 23.76 9.86 18.75
CA VAL A 768 22.61 9.26 19.43
C VAL A 768 22.98 8.86 20.86
N ARG A 769 24.11 8.19 21.04
CA ARG A 769 24.59 7.80 22.37
C ARG A 769 24.89 9.00 23.25
N ARG A 770 25.61 10.01 22.72
CA ARG A 770 25.90 11.26 23.43
C ARG A 770 24.61 11.96 23.88
N PHE A 771 23.63 12.12 23.00
CA PHE A 771 22.33 12.71 23.31
C PHE A 771 21.61 12.00 24.48
N ILE A 772 21.74 10.67 24.55
CA ILE A 772 21.10 9.85 25.58
C ILE A 772 21.90 9.83 26.88
N ASP A 773 23.23 9.81 26.81
CA ASP A 773 24.10 9.96 27.99
C ASP A 773 23.99 11.38 28.60
N GLU A 774 23.81 12.43 27.78
CA GLU A 774 23.43 13.78 28.26
C GLU A 774 22.04 13.76 28.91
N ALA A 775 21.01 13.21 28.25
CA ALA A 775 19.66 13.15 28.80
C ALA A 775 19.53 12.30 30.08
N ILE A 776 20.36 11.26 30.26
CA ILE A 776 20.41 10.47 31.50
C ILE A 776 21.26 11.18 32.56
N GLY A 777 22.38 11.80 32.18
CA GLY A 777 23.33 12.46 33.08
C GLY A 777 22.83 13.78 33.66
N SER A 778 21.99 14.53 32.93
CA SER A 778 21.36 15.76 33.41
C SER A 778 20.23 15.54 34.44
N GLY A 779 19.89 14.29 34.78
CA GLY A 779 18.89 13.99 35.80
C GLY A 779 17.45 14.25 35.36
N LEU A 780 17.00 13.54 34.32
CA LEU A 780 15.58 13.40 33.91
C LEU A 780 14.68 12.89 35.05
#